data_AF-A0A8H8INB3-F1
#
_entry.id   AF-A0A8H8INB3-F1
#
_cell.length_a   1.000
_cell.length_b   1.000
_cell.length_c   1.000
_cell.angle_alpha   90.00
_cell.angle_beta   90.00
_cell.angle_gamma   90.00
#
_symmetry.space_group_name_H-M   'P 1'
#
loop_
_entity.id
_entity.type
_entity.pdbx_description
1 polymer ?
#
loop_
_entity_poly.entity_id
_entity_poly.type
_entity_poly.pdbx_seq_one_letter_code
_entity_poly.pdbx_strand_id
1 'polypeptide(L)'
;MTSLHKHIVSSPGTLVLEALHGVASANPNASVDDQHKVIYIAQPDRSKVALISGGGAGHEPAHSGFVGEGMLTAAVCGDVFASPNANQVKRALQLVENDKGILMVVKSYTGDILNFGLAREQYCASNPSKAKSLKFVIVGDDVSVGKTQGEIVGRRGLAGTVLVYKIAGALANKGASLDQVHAVAQFVADRTGTIAVGLEHCHVPGSGHAESHLKNDEIEVGMGIHNEPGHSRLRPIPSLSSLVDKLLGYLFATPESDPDRAFLPWPNDKSTAKCVLLVNNLGGLSSLELGSVANCVLEKVREAGVGVERILVGTYMTSLNMPGFSITLLLLPYDDQGPATTDVLLSSLDAPAKTPAWAWTSSTPPGNTKHPSAPAKSEPAGTNEGGGNVPAEFVSAIRRACEALIRAEPDITQMDQIAGDGDCGTTLKSGAEAVLGALESQSFTLSGVAGSISQISAVVGDAMGGTSGALYSIYLSALAQGLQSVSAEPTRAEYASAAVFALDRLYTYTRARPPSRTLVDPLEAFIKSLNDENLDLGQAFDAAHHAAENTKQLTARAGRAAYVEAETVKGVCDPGAWGPPMSSSSNPSTPGYNSPRVEPAPSTPARGCLKAPTKEFTVTPDAYRDPTPTPPPSKNGASASRRRPNMKLERLPSSAIARIQLAEGVEHPATGSAGSTPSGKCKTRVPTPYVKSDKGAWLSENDE
;
A
#
# COMPACT_ATOMS: atom_id res chain seq x y z
N MET A 1 -14.09 8.63 6.00
CA MET A 1 -13.23 7.65 5.32
C MET A 1 -14.06 7.00 4.20
N THR A 2 -13.85 7.39 2.94
CA THR A 2 -14.57 6.85 1.76
C THR A 2 -13.69 6.78 0.50
N SER A 3 -12.36 6.93 0.64
CA SER A 3 -11.43 6.95 -0.49
C SER A 3 -11.13 5.58 -1.10
N LEU A 4 -11.44 4.48 -0.41
CA LEU A 4 -11.11 3.10 -0.82
C LEU A 4 -11.89 2.58 -2.06
N HIS A 5 -12.88 3.33 -2.54
CA HIS A 5 -13.76 2.94 -3.66
C HIS A 5 -13.43 3.62 -4.99
N LYS A 6 -12.33 4.37 -5.07
CA LYS A 6 -11.99 5.16 -6.26
C LYS A 6 -11.00 4.43 -7.15
N HIS A 7 -11.26 4.46 -8.46
CA HIS A 7 -10.44 3.84 -9.49
C HIS A 7 -10.14 4.84 -10.60
N ILE A 8 -8.93 4.79 -11.16
CA ILE A 8 -8.53 5.59 -12.32
C ILE A 8 -8.60 4.67 -13.54
N VAL A 9 -9.72 4.73 -14.26
CA VAL A 9 -10.00 3.87 -15.41
C VAL A 9 -10.78 4.64 -16.47
N SER A 10 -10.56 4.33 -17.74
CA SER A 10 -11.40 4.86 -18.83
C SER A 10 -12.81 4.24 -18.75
N SER A 11 -12.86 2.91 -18.63
CA SER A 11 -14.06 2.15 -18.30
C SER A 11 -13.68 0.81 -17.66
N PRO A 12 -14.54 0.21 -16.81
CA PRO A 12 -14.27 -1.12 -16.25
C PRO A 12 -14.09 -2.22 -17.31
N GLY A 13 -14.83 -2.14 -18.43
CA GLY A 13 -14.81 -3.16 -19.49
C GLY A 13 -13.54 -3.13 -20.36
N THR A 14 -12.88 -1.97 -20.49
CA THR A 14 -11.67 -1.81 -21.29
C THR A 14 -10.38 -1.92 -20.46
N LEU A 15 -10.48 -1.85 -19.14
CA LEU A 15 -9.35 -1.78 -18.21
C LEU A 15 -8.30 -2.88 -18.44
N VAL A 16 -8.73 -4.13 -18.59
CA VAL A 16 -7.79 -5.26 -18.76
C VAL A 16 -6.96 -5.06 -20.03
N LEU A 17 -7.58 -4.70 -21.15
CA LEU A 17 -6.88 -4.53 -22.41
C LEU A 17 -5.95 -3.30 -22.37
N GLU A 18 -6.39 -2.19 -21.77
CA GLU A 18 -5.57 -1.00 -21.54
C GLU A 18 -4.34 -1.32 -20.68
N ALA A 19 -4.51 -2.12 -19.63
CA ALA A 19 -3.41 -2.58 -18.78
C ALA A 19 -2.41 -3.45 -19.55
N LEU A 20 -2.88 -4.38 -20.40
CA LEU A 20 -2.00 -5.19 -21.26
C LEU A 20 -1.17 -4.33 -22.23
N HIS A 21 -1.79 -3.31 -22.84
CA HIS A 21 -1.09 -2.35 -23.69
C HIS A 21 -0.06 -1.54 -22.91
N GLY A 22 -0.35 -1.19 -21.65
CA GLY A 22 0.62 -0.57 -20.74
C GLY A 22 1.83 -1.47 -20.49
N VAL A 23 1.61 -2.75 -20.21
CA VAL A 23 2.70 -3.73 -20.02
C VAL A 23 3.52 -3.92 -21.29
N ALA A 24 2.89 -4.05 -22.46
CA ALA A 24 3.60 -4.18 -23.73
C ALA A 24 4.38 -2.91 -24.10
N SER A 25 3.88 -1.73 -23.73
CA SER A 25 4.62 -0.47 -23.89
C SER A 25 5.88 -0.41 -23.03
N ALA A 26 5.83 -0.99 -21.82
CA ALA A 26 7.00 -1.10 -20.93
C ALA A 26 7.95 -2.25 -21.31
N ASN A 27 7.47 -3.26 -22.05
CA ASN A 27 8.26 -4.40 -22.52
C ASN A 27 8.24 -4.49 -24.05
N PRO A 28 9.24 -3.94 -24.76
CA PRO A 28 9.26 -3.90 -26.22
C PRO A 28 9.37 -5.29 -26.88
N ASN A 29 9.66 -6.34 -26.11
CA ASN A 29 9.69 -7.72 -26.60
C ASN A 29 8.31 -8.40 -26.54
N ALA A 30 7.30 -7.75 -25.94
CA ALA A 30 5.95 -8.27 -25.80
C ALA A 30 5.00 -7.70 -26.87
N SER A 31 3.95 -8.45 -27.18
CA SER A 31 2.84 -8.04 -28.04
C SER A 31 1.52 -8.51 -27.44
N VAL A 32 0.43 -7.85 -27.82
CA VAL A 32 -0.92 -8.13 -27.32
C VAL A 32 -1.79 -8.62 -28.47
N ASP A 33 -2.50 -9.73 -28.26
CA ASP A 33 -3.64 -10.14 -29.07
C ASP A 33 -4.91 -9.56 -28.41
N ASP A 34 -5.34 -8.40 -28.91
CA ASP A 34 -6.46 -7.63 -28.34
C ASP A 34 -7.76 -8.43 -28.26
N GLN A 35 -8.03 -9.23 -29.30
CA GLN A 35 -9.25 -10.03 -29.39
C GLN A 35 -9.33 -11.09 -28.30
N HIS A 36 -8.19 -11.69 -27.94
CA HIS A 36 -8.13 -12.78 -26.98
C HIS A 36 -7.55 -12.39 -25.62
N LYS A 37 -7.15 -11.13 -25.42
CA LYS A 37 -6.48 -10.62 -24.21
C LYS A 37 -5.27 -11.48 -23.81
N VAL A 38 -4.44 -11.81 -24.80
CA VAL A 38 -3.21 -12.57 -24.59
C VAL A 38 -2.03 -11.64 -24.79
N ILE A 39 -1.15 -11.53 -23.79
CA ILE A 39 0.14 -10.89 -23.95
C ILE A 39 1.22 -11.97 -24.09
N TYR A 40 2.12 -11.82 -25.05
CA TYR A 40 3.09 -12.84 -25.41
C TYR A 40 4.40 -12.23 -25.90
N ILE A 41 5.50 -12.98 -25.84
CA ILE A 41 6.75 -12.56 -26.48
C ILE A 41 6.54 -12.54 -27.99
N ALA A 42 6.75 -11.37 -28.63
CA ALA A 42 6.43 -11.15 -30.04
C ALA A 42 7.16 -12.12 -30.98
N GLN A 43 8.42 -12.43 -30.66
CA GLN A 43 9.28 -13.36 -31.37
C GLN A 43 9.87 -14.36 -30.37
N PRO A 44 9.10 -15.39 -29.94
CA PRO A 44 9.58 -16.33 -28.95
C PRO A 44 10.64 -17.26 -29.56
N ASP A 45 11.68 -17.59 -28.79
CA ASP A 45 12.69 -18.58 -29.17
C ASP A 45 12.08 -19.99 -29.17
N ARG A 46 11.71 -20.48 -30.36
CA ARG A 46 11.04 -21.78 -30.56
C ARG A 46 11.99 -22.98 -30.37
N SER A 47 13.28 -22.75 -30.09
CA SER A 47 14.22 -23.82 -29.77
C SER A 47 14.15 -24.28 -28.30
N LYS A 48 13.30 -23.65 -27.49
CA LYS A 48 13.12 -23.88 -26.05
C LYS A 48 11.66 -24.20 -25.71
N VAL A 49 11.46 -24.80 -24.53
CA VAL A 49 10.12 -25.02 -23.96
C VAL A 49 9.45 -23.67 -23.73
N ALA A 50 8.20 -23.53 -24.17
CA ALA A 50 7.41 -22.33 -23.89
C ALA A 50 6.67 -22.48 -22.55
N LEU A 51 6.49 -21.38 -21.83
CA LEU A 51 5.70 -21.33 -20.62
C LEU A 51 4.49 -20.43 -20.82
N ILE A 52 3.31 -20.93 -20.46
CA ILE A 52 2.11 -20.10 -20.38
C ILE A 52 1.50 -20.17 -18.98
N SER A 53 0.93 -19.04 -18.55
CA SER A 53 0.09 -18.96 -17.36
C SER A 53 -1.06 -17.99 -17.62
N GLY A 54 -1.89 -17.72 -16.62
CA GLY A 54 -3.04 -16.84 -16.78
C GLY A 54 -4.04 -16.95 -15.64
N GLY A 55 -5.20 -16.35 -15.87
CA GLY A 55 -6.29 -16.26 -14.91
C GLY A 55 -7.05 -14.94 -15.07
N GLY A 56 -7.96 -14.67 -14.14
CA GLY A 56 -8.61 -13.37 -14.07
C GLY A 56 -7.60 -12.24 -13.89
N ALA A 57 -7.94 -11.06 -14.42
CA ALA A 57 -7.19 -9.84 -14.19
C ALA A 57 -7.42 -9.31 -12.75
N GLY A 58 -6.62 -8.33 -12.32
CA GLY A 58 -6.70 -7.77 -10.97
C GLY A 58 -5.66 -8.33 -10.00
N HIS A 59 -4.67 -9.06 -10.50
CA HIS A 59 -3.53 -9.59 -9.73
C HIS A 59 -2.20 -9.04 -10.21
N GLU A 60 -2.23 -7.99 -11.04
CA GLU A 60 -1.05 -7.41 -11.66
C GLU A 60 0.02 -7.08 -10.60
N PRO A 61 1.30 -7.42 -10.84
CA PRO A 61 1.85 -7.82 -12.13
C PRO A 61 1.58 -9.27 -12.56
N ALA A 62 1.01 -10.12 -11.71
CA ALA A 62 0.63 -11.47 -12.11
C ALA A 62 -0.53 -11.42 -13.12
N HIS A 63 -0.41 -11.97 -14.34
CA HIS A 63 0.75 -12.66 -14.92
C HIS A 63 1.42 -11.89 -16.05
N SER A 64 0.73 -10.91 -16.62
CA SER A 64 1.16 -10.14 -17.79
C SER A 64 2.53 -9.48 -17.59
N GLY A 65 2.80 -8.96 -16.39
CA GLY A 65 4.07 -8.32 -16.03
C GLY A 65 5.27 -9.27 -16.01
N PHE A 66 5.04 -10.59 -16.04
CA PHE A 66 6.09 -11.61 -16.05
C PHE A 66 6.29 -12.27 -17.42
N VAL A 67 5.67 -11.74 -18.48
CA VAL A 67 5.94 -12.16 -19.85
C VAL A 67 7.27 -11.58 -20.33
N GLY A 68 8.17 -12.46 -20.77
CA GLY A 68 9.51 -12.11 -21.22
C GLY A 68 10.52 -13.25 -21.05
N GLU A 69 11.70 -13.07 -21.64
CA GLU A 69 12.77 -14.08 -21.63
C GLU A 69 13.16 -14.46 -20.19
N GLY A 70 13.25 -15.76 -19.90
CA GLY A 70 13.60 -16.29 -18.58
C GLY A 70 12.41 -16.51 -17.63
N MET A 71 11.17 -16.18 -18.04
CA MET A 71 9.94 -16.44 -17.29
C MET A 71 8.81 -16.95 -18.20
N LEU A 72 7.71 -16.20 -18.36
CA LEU A 72 6.56 -16.63 -19.17
C LEU A 72 6.76 -16.24 -20.64
N THR A 73 6.43 -17.16 -21.55
CA THR A 73 6.35 -16.89 -22.99
C THR A 73 5.04 -16.17 -23.34
N ALA A 74 3.94 -16.50 -22.65
CA ALA A 74 2.68 -15.80 -22.77
C ALA A 74 1.87 -15.85 -21.46
N ALA A 75 1.00 -14.85 -21.27
CA ALA A 75 -0.01 -14.80 -20.22
C ALA A 75 -1.40 -14.58 -20.82
N VAL A 76 -2.37 -15.34 -20.34
CA VAL A 76 -3.77 -15.30 -20.77
C VAL A 76 -4.60 -14.58 -19.72
N CYS A 77 -5.17 -13.43 -20.06
CA CYS A 77 -5.88 -12.58 -19.11
C CYS A 77 -7.39 -12.63 -19.36
N GLY A 78 -8.14 -13.11 -18.37
CA GLY A 78 -9.60 -13.02 -18.35
C GLY A 78 -10.09 -11.63 -17.94
N ASP A 79 -11.38 -11.51 -17.63
CA ASP A 79 -11.90 -10.31 -16.99
C ASP A 79 -11.44 -10.24 -15.53
N VAL A 80 -11.70 -9.11 -14.86
CA VAL A 80 -11.30 -8.93 -13.44
C VAL A 80 -11.91 -10.05 -12.59
N PHE A 81 -11.05 -10.82 -11.93
CA PHE A 81 -11.37 -11.99 -11.09
C PHE A 81 -12.16 -13.12 -11.80
N ALA A 82 -12.18 -13.14 -13.13
CA ALA A 82 -12.84 -14.18 -13.92
C ALA A 82 -11.83 -14.87 -14.83
N SER A 83 -11.75 -16.21 -14.75
CA SER A 83 -10.85 -17.01 -15.57
C SER A 83 -10.99 -16.73 -17.08
N PRO A 84 -9.91 -16.69 -17.87
CA PRO A 84 -10.01 -16.61 -19.33
C PRO A 84 -10.71 -17.87 -19.85
N ASN A 85 -11.47 -17.72 -20.92
CA ASN A 85 -12.14 -18.87 -21.54
C ASN A 85 -11.14 -19.74 -22.33
N ALA A 86 -11.54 -20.98 -22.61
CA ALA A 86 -10.70 -21.95 -23.32
C ALA A 86 -10.21 -21.48 -24.71
N ASN A 87 -10.97 -20.63 -25.43
CA ASN A 87 -10.52 -20.11 -26.72
C ASN A 87 -9.36 -19.11 -26.57
N GLN A 88 -9.37 -18.28 -25.53
CA GLN A 88 -8.25 -17.39 -25.21
C GLN A 88 -6.99 -18.21 -24.88
N VAL A 89 -7.12 -19.27 -24.08
CA VAL A 89 -5.99 -20.14 -23.73
C VAL A 89 -5.47 -20.90 -24.96
N LYS A 90 -6.37 -21.44 -25.80
CA LYS A 90 -5.99 -22.10 -27.06
C LYS A 90 -5.26 -21.15 -27.99
N ARG A 91 -5.64 -19.87 -28.03
CA ARG A 91 -4.94 -18.84 -28.81
C ARG A 91 -3.51 -18.65 -28.30
N ALA A 92 -3.29 -18.62 -26.99
CA ALA A 92 -1.94 -18.55 -26.44
C ALA A 92 -1.09 -19.76 -26.81
N LEU A 93 -1.65 -20.98 -26.77
CA LEU A 93 -0.96 -22.20 -27.24
C LEU A 93 -0.51 -22.08 -28.70
N GLN A 94 -1.36 -21.54 -29.58
CA GLN A 94 -1.01 -21.31 -30.98
C GLN A 94 0.09 -20.26 -31.16
N LEU A 95 0.05 -19.17 -30.39
CA LEU A 95 1.05 -18.10 -30.49
C LEU A 95 2.47 -18.59 -30.11
N VAL A 96 2.57 -19.48 -29.12
CA VAL A 96 3.86 -19.96 -28.56
C VAL A 96 4.26 -21.36 -29.01
N GLU A 97 3.51 -21.95 -29.94
CA GLU A 97 3.69 -23.33 -30.42
C GLU A 97 5.11 -23.63 -30.88
N ASN A 98 5.68 -24.77 -30.48
CA ASN A 98 7.03 -25.17 -30.86
C ASN A 98 7.23 -26.69 -30.71
N ASP A 99 8.39 -27.20 -31.16
CA ASP A 99 8.70 -28.63 -31.14
C ASP A 99 9.28 -29.12 -29.80
N LYS A 100 9.64 -28.21 -28.88
CA LYS A 100 10.10 -28.54 -27.52
C LYS A 100 8.94 -28.70 -26.53
N GLY A 101 7.77 -28.19 -26.88
CA GLY A 101 6.55 -28.27 -26.11
C GLY A 101 6.29 -27.06 -25.21
N ILE A 102 5.20 -27.13 -24.46
CA ILE A 102 4.64 -26.04 -23.67
C ILE A 102 4.30 -26.55 -22.27
N LEU A 103 4.78 -25.84 -21.24
CA LEU A 103 4.33 -26.00 -19.87
C LEU A 103 3.24 -24.97 -19.55
N MET A 104 2.08 -25.44 -19.10
CA MET A 104 0.97 -24.64 -18.59
C MET A 104 1.04 -24.60 -17.06
N VAL A 105 1.31 -23.44 -16.48
CA VAL A 105 1.32 -23.23 -15.02
C VAL A 105 0.02 -22.55 -14.61
N VAL A 106 -0.83 -23.24 -13.86
CA VAL A 106 -2.22 -22.85 -13.62
C VAL A 106 -2.47 -22.72 -12.12
N LYS A 107 -3.03 -21.58 -11.69
CA LYS A 107 -3.43 -21.40 -10.28
C LYS A 107 -4.58 -22.35 -9.96
N SER A 108 -4.60 -22.88 -8.75
CA SER A 108 -5.62 -23.83 -8.29
C SER A 108 -6.94 -23.12 -7.99
N TYR A 109 -7.65 -22.77 -9.05
CA TYR A 109 -9.02 -22.26 -9.06
C TYR A 109 -9.82 -23.05 -10.07
N THR A 110 -11.05 -23.45 -9.72
CA THR A 110 -11.88 -24.32 -10.57
C THR A 110 -12.04 -23.77 -11.99
N GLY A 111 -12.31 -22.47 -12.13
CA GLY A 111 -12.43 -21.82 -13.44
C GLY A 111 -11.13 -21.90 -14.27
N ASP A 112 -9.99 -21.65 -13.63
CA ASP A 112 -8.67 -21.70 -14.28
C ASP A 112 -8.34 -23.14 -14.73
N ILE A 113 -8.48 -24.12 -13.84
CA ILE A 113 -8.22 -25.54 -14.14
C ILE A 113 -9.09 -26.03 -15.29
N LEU A 114 -10.40 -25.76 -15.24
CA LEU A 114 -11.34 -26.23 -16.27
C LEU A 114 -11.09 -25.57 -17.63
N ASN A 115 -10.88 -24.26 -17.69
CA ASN A 115 -10.67 -23.57 -18.97
C ASN A 115 -9.31 -23.91 -19.61
N PHE A 116 -8.25 -23.97 -18.80
CA PHE A 116 -6.93 -24.38 -19.29
C PHE A 116 -6.93 -25.87 -19.69
N GLY A 117 -7.59 -26.74 -18.91
CA GLY A 117 -7.76 -28.15 -19.24
C GLY A 117 -8.55 -28.35 -20.54
N LEU A 118 -9.69 -27.68 -20.69
CA LEU A 118 -10.50 -27.74 -21.91
C LEU A 118 -9.72 -27.25 -23.14
N ALA A 119 -8.94 -26.17 -23.00
CA ALA A 119 -8.09 -25.67 -24.07
C ALA A 119 -7.02 -26.69 -24.49
N ARG A 120 -6.40 -27.37 -23.50
CA ARG A 120 -5.45 -28.47 -23.76
C ARG A 120 -6.14 -29.59 -24.55
N GLU A 121 -7.28 -30.09 -24.08
CA GLU A 121 -7.98 -31.20 -24.74
C GLU A 121 -8.42 -30.83 -26.17
N GLN A 122 -8.98 -29.64 -26.39
CA GLN A 122 -9.36 -29.17 -27.72
C GLN A 122 -8.16 -29.01 -28.66
N TYR A 123 -7.05 -28.49 -28.15
CA TYR A 123 -5.83 -28.35 -28.93
C TYR A 123 -5.22 -29.70 -29.31
N CYS A 124 -5.16 -30.65 -28.37
CA CYS A 124 -4.69 -32.02 -28.62
C CYS A 124 -5.61 -32.79 -29.58
N ALA A 125 -6.93 -32.64 -29.47
CA ALA A 125 -7.89 -33.25 -30.39
C ALA A 125 -7.69 -32.77 -31.84
N SER A 126 -7.34 -31.49 -32.00
CA SER A 126 -7.05 -30.90 -33.33
C SER A 126 -5.62 -31.19 -33.80
N ASN A 127 -4.71 -31.59 -32.90
CA ASN A 127 -3.29 -31.84 -33.18
C ASN A 127 -2.79 -33.11 -32.46
N PRO A 128 -3.23 -34.32 -32.86
CA PRO A 128 -2.94 -35.55 -32.10
C PRO A 128 -1.45 -35.85 -31.90
N SER A 129 -0.60 -35.46 -32.85
CA SER A 129 0.87 -35.60 -32.74
C SER A 129 1.49 -34.75 -31.63
N LYS A 130 0.78 -33.71 -31.16
CA LYS A 130 1.22 -32.77 -30.11
C LYS A 130 0.66 -33.10 -28.73
N ALA A 131 -0.06 -34.21 -28.57
CA ALA A 131 -0.65 -34.59 -27.29
C ALA A 131 0.39 -34.72 -26.15
N LYS A 132 1.60 -35.16 -26.46
CA LYS A 132 2.71 -35.29 -25.50
C LYS A 132 3.56 -34.04 -25.33
N SER A 133 3.33 -32.99 -26.15
CA SER A 133 4.11 -31.76 -26.10
C SER A 133 3.48 -30.69 -25.20
N LEU A 134 2.40 -31.01 -24.48
CA LEU A 134 1.78 -30.13 -23.49
C LEU A 134 1.84 -30.77 -22.11
N LYS A 135 2.34 -30.03 -21.13
CA LYS A 135 2.30 -30.42 -19.72
C LYS A 135 1.63 -29.38 -18.85
N PHE A 136 1.15 -29.83 -17.70
CA PHE A 136 0.26 -29.08 -16.81
C PHE A 136 0.80 -29.15 -15.38
N VAL A 137 0.92 -28.00 -14.70
CA VAL A 137 1.20 -27.91 -13.26
C VAL A 137 0.11 -27.05 -12.63
N ILE A 138 -0.56 -27.61 -11.62
CA ILE A 138 -1.53 -26.89 -10.81
C ILE A 138 -0.81 -26.40 -9.56
N VAL A 139 -0.85 -25.10 -9.32
CA VAL A 139 -0.24 -24.49 -8.14
C VAL A 139 -1.34 -24.16 -7.14
N GLY A 140 -1.39 -24.92 -6.05
CA GLY A 140 -2.20 -24.64 -4.88
C GLY A 140 -1.30 -24.51 -3.67
N ASP A 141 -0.79 -23.32 -3.40
CA ASP A 141 0.16 -23.02 -2.33
C ASP A 141 -0.50 -22.45 -1.06
N ASP A 142 -1.76 -22.04 -1.11
CA ASP A 142 -2.46 -21.47 0.06
C ASP A 142 -2.65 -22.47 1.20
N VAL A 143 -1.97 -22.25 2.33
CA VAL A 143 -2.05 -23.12 3.52
C VAL A 143 -3.25 -22.82 4.43
N SER A 144 -4.02 -21.76 4.15
CA SER A 144 -5.21 -21.44 4.96
C SER A 144 -6.37 -22.40 4.73
N VAL A 145 -6.53 -22.89 3.49
CA VAL A 145 -7.52 -23.89 3.12
C VAL A 145 -7.00 -25.26 3.57
N GLY A 146 -7.59 -25.77 4.65
CA GLY A 146 -7.23 -27.07 5.21
C GLY A 146 -7.57 -28.23 4.29
N LYS A 147 -6.91 -29.38 4.48
CA LYS A 147 -7.16 -30.61 3.71
C LYS A 147 -8.63 -31.04 3.76
N THR A 148 -9.31 -30.88 4.89
CA THR A 148 -10.74 -31.22 5.00
C THR A 148 -11.61 -30.23 4.22
N GLN A 149 -11.34 -28.93 4.35
CA GLN A 149 -12.10 -27.89 3.61
C GLN A 149 -11.89 -28.01 2.09
N GLY A 150 -10.66 -28.31 1.69
CA GLY A 150 -10.22 -28.42 0.30
C GLY A 150 -10.26 -29.85 -0.25
N GLU A 151 -10.97 -30.80 0.37
CA GLU A 151 -10.93 -32.23 0.00
C GLU A 151 -11.20 -32.46 -1.50
N ILE A 152 -12.14 -31.69 -2.07
CA ILE A 152 -12.51 -31.78 -3.49
C ILE A 152 -11.78 -30.73 -4.34
N VAL A 153 -11.76 -29.48 -3.88
CA VAL A 153 -11.31 -28.33 -4.67
C VAL A 153 -9.82 -28.03 -4.57
N GLY A 154 -9.14 -28.62 -3.57
CA GLY A 154 -7.73 -28.36 -3.27
C GLY A 154 -7.48 -27.01 -2.58
N ARG A 155 -6.19 -26.71 -2.40
CA ARG A 155 -5.70 -25.39 -1.94
C ARG A 155 -5.86 -24.35 -3.05
N ARG A 156 -6.02 -23.07 -2.70
CA ARG A 156 -5.99 -21.94 -3.66
C ARG A 156 -4.56 -21.69 -4.15
N GLY A 157 -4.42 -21.15 -5.38
CA GLY A 157 -3.13 -20.73 -5.93
C GLY A 157 -2.87 -19.23 -5.74
N LEU A 158 -1.84 -18.86 -4.99
CA LEU A 158 -1.47 -17.50 -4.62
C LEU A 158 -0.06 -17.15 -5.12
N ALA A 159 0.66 -16.27 -4.41
CA ALA A 159 1.93 -15.68 -4.81
C ALA A 159 3.07 -16.70 -5.05
N GLY A 160 2.97 -17.91 -4.48
CA GLY A 160 3.92 -18.99 -4.77
C GLY A 160 3.94 -19.42 -6.24
N THR A 161 2.84 -19.21 -6.97
CA THR A 161 2.77 -19.41 -8.43
C THR A 161 3.89 -18.68 -9.17
N VAL A 162 4.26 -17.48 -8.70
CA VAL A 162 5.30 -16.67 -9.34
C VAL A 162 6.67 -17.34 -9.24
N LEU A 163 6.98 -17.98 -8.10
CA LEU A 163 8.22 -18.74 -7.92
C LEU A 163 8.27 -19.96 -8.85
N VAL A 164 7.13 -20.65 -9.03
CA VAL A 164 7.02 -21.82 -9.90
C VAL A 164 7.41 -21.47 -11.34
N TYR A 165 6.76 -20.48 -11.95
CA TYR A 165 7.10 -20.13 -13.34
C TYR A 165 8.41 -19.35 -13.47
N LYS A 166 8.92 -18.72 -12.41
CA LYS A 166 10.28 -18.14 -12.44
C LYS A 166 11.34 -19.22 -12.59
N ILE A 167 11.28 -20.25 -11.76
CA ILE A 167 12.25 -21.35 -11.76
C ILE A 167 12.09 -22.17 -13.04
N ALA A 168 10.85 -22.52 -13.41
CA ALA A 168 10.57 -23.27 -14.63
C ALA A 168 10.99 -22.50 -15.89
N GLY A 169 10.73 -21.19 -15.95
CA GLY A 169 11.10 -20.34 -17.07
C GLY A 169 12.61 -20.19 -17.23
N ALA A 170 13.35 -20.08 -16.13
CA ALA A 170 14.80 -20.05 -16.15
C ALA A 170 15.41 -21.38 -16.64
N LEU A 171 14.85 -22.52 -16.21
CA LEU A 171 15.28 -23.84 -16.69
C LEU A 171 14.99 -24.04 -18.18
N ALA A 172 13.80 -23.66 -18.64
CA ALA A 172 13.45 -23.67 -20.05
C ALA A 172 14.40 -22.77 -20.86
N ASN A 173 14.76 -21.60 -20.32
CA ASN A 173 15.70 -20.70 -20.99
C ASN A 173 17.13 -21.27 -21.09
N LYS A 174 17.53 -22.14 -20.15
CA LYS A 174 18.78 -22.92 -20.19
C LYS A 174 18.70 -24.13 -21.15
N GLY A 175 17.55 -24.38 -21.79
CA GLY A 175 17.36 -25.45 -22.77
C GLY A 175 16.95 -26.81 -22.19
N ALA A 176 16.48 -26.85 -20.93
CA ALA A 176 15.95 -28.07 -20.34
C ALA A 176 14.74 -28.63 -21.11
N SER A 177 14.55 -29.95 -21.08
CA SER A 177 13.42 -30.60 -21.77
C SER A 177 12.09 -30.32 -21.06
N LEU A 178 10.97 -30.49 -21.76
CA LEU A 178 9.63 -30.33 -21.17
C LEU A 178 9.42 -31.20 -19.94
N ASP A 179 9.93 -32.43 -19.95
CA ASP A 179 9.84 -33.35 -18.81
C ASP A 179 10.61 -32.82 -17.59
N GLN A 180 11.83 -32.31 -17.80
CA GLN A 180 12.65 -31.74 -16.72
C GLN A 180 12.01 -30.46 -16.16
N VAL A 181 11.57 -29.56 -17.04
CA VAL A 181 10.92 -28.29 -16.66
C VAL A 181 9.64 -28.59 -15.87
N HIS A 182 8.82 -29.54 -16.31
CA HIS A 182 7.61 -29.97 -15.61
C HIS A 182 7.91 -30.60 -14.25
N ALA A 183 8.87 -31.52 -14.18
CA ALA A 183 9.23 -32.20 -12.93
C ALA A 183 9.70 -31.21 -11.87
N VAL A 184 10.57 -30.25 -12.24
CA VAL A 184 11.02 -29.21 -11.31
C VAL A 184 9.89 -28.24 -10.94
N ALA A 185 9.06 -27.83 -11.91
CA ALA A 185 7.92 -26.95 -11.63
C ALA A 185 6.93 -27.59 -10.63
N GLN A 186 6.62 -28.87 -10.81
CA GLN A 186 5.76 -29.62 -9.88
C GLN A 186 6.41 -29.72 -8.50
N PHE A 187 7.70 -30.06 -8.44
CA PHE A 187 8.44 -30.15 -7.18
C PHE A 187 8.49 -28.82 -6.41
N VAL A 188 8.64 -27.69 -7.11
CA VAL A 188 8.55 -26.35 -6.51
C VAL A 188 7.14 -26.08 -6.01
N ALA A 189 6.10 -26.41 -6.79
CA ALA A 189 4.71 -26.22 -6.39
C ALA A 189 4.36 -27.02 -5.12
N ASP A 190 4.82 -28.26 -5.02
CA ASP A 190 4.56 -29.15 -3.88
C ASP A 190 5.29 -28.70 -2.59
N ARG A 191 6.39 -27.97 -2.74
CA ARG A 191 7.21 -27.45 -1.63
C ARG A 191 7.01 -25.95 -1.36
N THR A 192 5.97 -25.35 -1.93
CA THR A 192 5.61 -23.95 -1.71
C THR A 192 4.33 -23.84 -0.86
N GLY A 193 4.39 -22.98 0.16
CA GLY A 193 3.27 -22.64 1.03
C GLY A 193 3.12 -21.13 1.15
N THR A 194 1.89 -20.63 1.10
CA THR A 194 1.55 -19.21 1.22
C THR A 194 0.41 -19.00 2.19
N ILE A 195 0.50 -17.95 3.01
CA ILE A 195 -0.60 -17.49 3.86
C ILE A 195 -0.76 -15.98 3.70
N ALA A 196 -1.99 -15.53 3.51
CA ALA A 196 -2.33 -14.11 3.35
C ALA A 196 -3.03 -13.56 4.60
N VAL A 197 -2.98 -12.23 4.77
CA VAL A 197 -3.82 -11.50 5.72
C VAL A 197 -4.30 -10.20 5.06
N GLY A 198 -5.61 -9.97 5.13
CA GLY A 198 -6.27 -8.76 4.64
C GLY A 198 -6.73 -7.89 5.80
N LEU A 199 -6.55 -6.57 5.66
CA LEU A 199 -7.08 -5.55 6.57
C LEU A 199 -8.48 -5.09 6.12
N GLU A 200 -8.82 -5.30 4.85
CA GLU A 200 -10.13 -5.10 4.26
C GLU A 200 -10.17 -5.79 2.89
N HIS A 201 -11.36 -5.96 2.30
CA HIS A 201 -11.51 -6.34 0.89
C HIS A 201 -10.89 -5.32 -0.08
N CYS A 202 -10.51 -5.81 -1.26
CA CYS A 202 -10.27 -4.92 -2.40
C CYS A 202 -11.57 -4.38 -2.98
N HIS A 203 -11.47 -3.28 -3.72
CA HIS A 203 -12.56 -2.73 -4.51
C HIS A 203 -12.43 -3.13 -5.97
N VAL A 204 -13.47 -3.76 -6.52
CA VAL A 204 -13.51 -4.17 -7.93
C VAL A 204 -13.91 -2.98 -8.82
N PRO A 205 -13.14 -2.60 -9.85
CA PRO A 205 -13.55 -1.56 -10.79
C PRO A 205 -14.92 -1.85 -11.42
N GLY A 206 -15.84 -0.89 -11.36
CA GLY A 206 -17.19 -1.05 -11.89
C GLY A 206 -18.20 -1.71 -10.94
N SER A 207 -17.79 -2.19 -9.77
CA SER A 207 -18.74 -2.55 -8.71
C SER A 207 -19.28 -1.29 -8.02
N GLY A 208 -20.52 -1.35 -7.54
CA GLY A 208 -21.09 -0.28 -6.71
C GLY A 208 -20.38 -0.14 -5.37
N HIS A 209 -20.79 0.86 -4.58
CA HIS A 209 -20.29 1.02 -3.22
C HIS A 209 -20.60 -0.24 -2.39
N ALA A 210 -19.56 -0.88 -1.88
CA ALA A 210 -19.66 -1.94 -0.89
C ALA A 210 -19.56 -1.34 0.51
N GLU A 211 -20.36 -1.85 1.45
CA GLU A 211 -20.12 -1.62 2.87
C GLU A 211 -18.78 -2.26 3.29
N SER A 212 -18.16 -1.73 4.36
CA SER A 212 -16.95 -2.34 4.94
C SER A 212 -17.22 -3.80 5.29
N HIS A 213 -16.33 -4.71 4.90
CA HIS A 213 -16.48 -6.14 5.21
C HIS A 213 -15.90 -6.49 6.58
N LEU A 214 -14.90 -5.72 7.03
CA LEU A 214 -14.31 -5.80 8.37
C LEU A 214 -14.62 -4.56 9.21
N LYS A 215 -14.64 -4.73 10.53
CA LYS A 215 -14.68 -3.59 11.46
C LYS A 215 -13.30 -2.93 11.56
N ASN A 216 -13.26 -1.67 12.02
CA ASN A 216 -12.02 -0.90 12.20
C ASN A 216 -10.94 -1.59 13.09
N ASP A 217 -11.32 -2.55 13.93
CA ASP A 217 -10.44 -3.31 14.82
C ASP A 217 -10.33 -4.80 14.46
N GLU A 218 -10.75 -5.17 13.24
CA GLU A 218 -10.71 -6.54 12.72
C GLU A 218 -9.73 -6.68 11.55
N ILE A 219 -9.06 -7.83 11.47
CA ILE A 219 -8.31 -8.29 10.28
C ILE A 219 -8.68 -9.73 9.96
N GLU A 220 -8.44 -10.19 8.73
CA GLU A 220 -8.82 -11.54 8.29
C GLU A 220 -7.62 -12.33 7.75
N VAL A 221 -7.30 -13.42 8.44
CA VAL A 221 -6.22 -14.35 8.10
C VAL A 221 -6.74 -15.37 7.09
N GLY A 222 -5.94 -15.62 6.04
CA GLY A 222 -6.25 -16.54 4.96
C GLY A 222 -7.22 -15.96 3.92
N MET A 223 -7.41 -14.64 3.85
CA MET A 223 -8.25 -14.02 2.82
C MET A 223 -7.74 -14.36 1.42
N GLY A 224 -8.65 -14.73 0.51
CA GLY A 224 -8.30 -15.07 -0.85
C GLY A 224 -8.05 -13.83 -1.73
N ILE A 225 -7.39 -14.02 -2.88
CA ILE A 225 -7.05 -12.92 -3.81
C ILE A 225 -8.25 -12.39 -4.61
N HIS A 226 -9.45 -12.95 -4.47
CA HIS A 226 -10.68 -12.47 -5.10
C HIS A 226 -11.76 -12.08 -4.07
N ASN A 227 -11.35 -11.60 -2.88
CA ASN A 227 -12.22 -11.34 -1.73
C ASN A 227 -12.94 -12.60 -1.19
N GLU A 228 -12.41 -13.81 -1.42
CA GLU A 228 -12.96 -15.00 -0.78
C GLU A 228 -12.72 -14.96 0.73
N PRO A 229 -13.69 -15.43 1.55
CA PRO A 229 -13.52 -15.49 2.99
C PRO A 229 -12.22 -16.17 3.41
N GLY A 230 -11.66 -15.66 4.50
CA GLY A 230 -10.47 -16.20 5.10
C GLY A 230 -10.74 -17.40 6.00
N HIS A 231 -9.66 -17.89 6.59
CA HIS A 231 -9.69 -18.94 7.60
C HIS A 231 -10.22 -18.42 8.95
N SER A 232 -9.82 -17.22 9.37
CA SER A 232 -10.25 -16.64 10.65
C SER A 232 -10.16 -15.12 10.68
N ARG A 233 -11.08 -14.48 11.41
CA ARG A 233 -10.99 -13.05 11.74
C ARG A 233 -10.36 -12.86 13.12
N LEU A 234 -9.52 -11.85 13.28
CA LEU A 234 -8.87 -11.50 14.54
C LEU A 234 -9.37 -10.14 15.04
N ARG A 235 -9.64 -10.08 16.34
CA ARG A 235 -10.10 -8.89 17.05
C ARG A 235 -9.68 -8.96 18.52
N PRO A 236 -9.04 -7.91 19.10
CA PRO A 236 -8.50 -6.73 18.40
C PRO A 236 -7.35 -7.11 17.45
N ILE A 237 -6.94 -6.17 16.59
CA ILE A 237 -5.77 -6.33 15.72
C ILE A 237 -4.52 -6.59 16.59
N PRO A 238 -3.83 -7.73 16.45
CA PRO A 238 -2.64 -8.05 17.23
C PRO A 238 -1.41 -7.21 16.83
N SER A 239 -0.36 -7.24 17.65
CA SER A 239 0.95 -6.71 17.25
C SER A 239 1.47 -7.43 15.99
N LEU A 240 2.31 -6.75 15.19
CA LEU A 240 2.91 -7.34 13.99
C LEU A 240 3.65 -8.65 14.31
N SER A 241 4.45 -8.68 15.38
CA SER A 241 5.16 -9.90 15.80
C SER A 241 4.20 -11.05 16.07
N SER A 242 3.15 -10.81 16.86
CA SER A 242 2.17 -11.85 17.21
C SER A 242 1.37 -12.32 16.00
N LEU A 243 1.08 -11.41 15.05
CA LEU A 243 0.44 -11.77 13.78
C LEU A 243 1.35 -12.68 12.96
N VAL A 244 2.62 -12.30 12.79
CA VAL A 244 3.61 -13.08 12.04
C VAL A 244 3.83 -14.45 12.68
N ASP A 245 3.94 -14.54 14.00
CA ASP A 245 4.04 -15.83 14.72
C ASP A 245 2.84 -16.74 14.36
N LYS A 246 1.62 -16.19 14.33
CA LYS A 246 0.42 -16.94 13.95
C LYS A 246 0.45 -17.40 12.49
N LEU A 247 0.83 -16.51 11.56
CA LEU A 247 0.92 -16.83 10.13
C LEU A 247 1.97 -17.90 9.84
N LEU A 248 3.16 -17.78 10.46
CA LEU A 248 4.22 -18.78 10.36
C LEU A 248 3.83 -20.11 11.01
N GLY A 249 2.99 -20.11 12.04
CA GLY A 249 2.42 -21.32 12.62
C GLY A 249 1.72 -22.20 11.58
N TYR A 250 0.95 -21.61 10.66
CA TYR A 250 0.30 -22.35 9.56
C TYR A 250 1.30 -22.85 8.51
N LEU A 251 2.34 -22.07 8.19
CA LEU A 251 3.37 -22.47 7.23
C LEU A 251 4.30 -23.57 7.78
N PHE A 252 4.54 -23.56 9.09
CA PHE A 252 5.39 -24.52 9.80
C PHE A 252 4.64 -25.73 10.37
N ALA A 253 3.34 -25.85 10.04
CA ALA A 253 2.50 -26.95 10.47
C ALA A 253 3.12 -28.30 10.10
N THR A 254 3.22 -29.21 11.06
CA THR A 254 3.59 -30.62 10.89
C THR A 254 2.37 -31.50 11.12
N PRO A 255 2.38 -32.77 10.67
CA PRO A 255 1.27 -33.70 10.91
C PRO A 255 0.87 -33.82 12.39
N GLU A 256 1.83 -33.62 13.30
CA GLU A 256 1.62 -33.67 14.76
C GLU A 256 1.01 -32.37 15.31
N SER A 257 1.36 -31.21 14.76
CA SER A 257 0.88 -29.92 15.27
C SER A 257 -0.46 -29.49 14.66
N ASP A 258 -0.63 -29.69 13.35
CA ASP A 258 -1.85 -29.38 12.61
C ASP A 258 -1.94 -30.28 11.36
N PRO A 259 -2.52 -31.49 11.48
CA PRO A 259 -2.60 -32.43 10.36
C PRO A 259 -3.39 -31.90 9.16
N ASP A 260 -4.33 -30.97 9.39
CA ASP A 260 -5.19 -30.35 8.37
C ASP A 260 -4.41 -29.34 7.52
N ARG A 261 -3.35 -28.71 8.06
CA ARG A 261 -2.51 -27.71 7.36
C ARG A 261 -1.05 -28.09 7.17
N ALA A 262 -0.66 -29.30 7.59
CA ALA A 262 0.67 -29.86 7.33
C ALA A 262 0.87 -30.19 5.85
N PHE A 263 1.15 -29.17 5.04
CA PHE A 263 1.35 -29.29 3.60
C PHE A 263 2.82 -29.34 3.20
N LEU A 264 3.69 -28.60 3.92
CA LEU A 264 5.11 -28.54 3.59
C LEU A 264 5.87 -29.70 4.26
N PRO A 265 6.74 -30.42 3.52
CA PRO A 265 7.47 -31.56 4.04
C PRO A 265 8.70 -31.09 4.85
N TRP A 266 8.49 -30.46 6.00
CA TRP A 266 9.57 -30.00 6.87
C TRP A 266 10.42 -31.17 7.39
N PRO A 267 11.76 -31.05 7.45
CA PRO A 267 12.60 -32.06 8.09
C PRO A 267 12.35 -32.08 9.61
N ASN A 268 12.60 -33.23 10.24
CA ASN A 268 12.49 -33.38 11.69
C ASN A 268 13.39 -32.40 12.44
N ASP A 269 14.61 -32.21 11.96
CA ASP A 269 15.52 -31.18 12.44
C ASP A 269 15.40 -29.92 11.57
N LYS A 270 14.60 -28.94 12.04
CA LYS A 270 14.38 -27.67 11.35
C LYS A 270 15.64 -26.84 11.14
N SER A 271 16.71 -27.07 11.92
CA SER A 271 17.99 -26.35 11.74
C SER A 271 18.68 -26.67 10.42
N THR A 272 18.33 -27.80 9.80
CA THR A 272 18.79 -28.20 8.46
C THR A 272 17.92 -27.64 7.34
N ALA A 273 16.73 -27.10 7.66
CA ALA A 273 15.80 -26.59 6.68
C ALA A 273 16.27 -25.25 6.12
N LYS A 274 16.20 -25.11 4.80
CA LYS A 274 16.49 -23.87 4.09
C LYS A 274 15.29 -23.48 3.24
N CYS A 275 15.04 -22.18 3.08
CA CYS A 275 13.93 -21.70 2.28
C CYS A 275 14.24 -20.45 1.47
N VAL A 276 13.40 -20.21 0.47
CA VAL A 276 13.20 -18.89 -0.15
C VAL A 276 11.98 -18.26 0.51
N LEU A 277 12.12 -17.01 0.95
CA LEU A 277 11.07 -16.21 1.56
C LEU A 277 10.57 -15.17 0.55
N LEU A 278 9.26 -15.12 0.32
CA LEU A 278 8.61 -14.05 -0.43
C LEU A 278 7.58 -13.36 0.46
N VAL A 279 7.75 -12.05 0.67
CA VAL A 279 6.80 -11.15 1.34
C VAL A 279 6.13 -10.30 0.28
N ASN A 280 4.87 -10.61 -0.01
CA ASN A 280 4.12 -10.07 -1.12
C ASN A 280 3.06 -9.06 -0.65
N ASN A 281 3.01 -7.90 -1.29
CA ASN A 281 1.96 -6.90 -1.10
C ASN A 281 0.72 -7.28 -1.90
N LEU A 282 -0.45 -7.30 -1.26
CA LEU A 282 -1.73 -7.57 -1.92
C LEU A 282 -2.27 -6.35 -2.68
N GLY A 283 -1.60 -5.21 -2.59
CA GLY A 283 -1.80 -4.03 -3.43
C GLY A 283 -2.02 -2.74 -2.66
N GLY A 284 -2.51 -2.82 -1.42
CA GLY A 284 -2.92 -1.65 -0.63
C GLY A 284 -1.96 -1.23 0.49
N LEU A 285 -0.84 -1.93 0.73
CA LEU A 285 0.15 -1.51 1.74
C LEU A 285 1.18 -0.52 1.19
N SER A 286 1.65 0.39 2.03
CA SER A 286 2.80 1.23 1.72
C SER A 286 4.12 0.43 1.71
N SER A 287 5.14 0.94 1.01
CA SER A 287 6.48 0.34 1.04
C SER A 287 7.11 0.38 2.44
N LEU A 288 6.74 1.36 3.26
CA LEU A 288 7.18 1.48 4.65
C LEU A 288 6.64 0.32 5.50
N GLU A 289 5.34 0.06 5.42
CA GLU A 289 4.70 -1.07 6.12
C GLU A 289 5.25 -2.40 5.64
N LEU A 290 5.36 -2.60 4.32
CA LEU A 290 5.88 -3.84 3.74
C LEU A 290 7.33 -4.11 4.17
N GLY A 291 8.16 -3.07 4.29
CA GLY A 291 9.52 -3.19 4.82
C GLY A 291 9.57 -3.63 6.28
N SER A 292 8.68 -3.08 7.13
CA SER A 292 8.53 -3.48 8.53
C SER A 292 8.07 -4.94 8.66
N VAL A 293 7.07 -5.34 7.86
CA VAL A 293 6.59 -6.72 7.77
C VAL A 293 7.74 -7.66 7.37
N ALA A 294 8.49 -7.31 6.33
CA ALA A 294 9.59 -8.16 5.85
C ALA A 294 10.69 -8.35 6.89
N ASN A 295 11.06 -7.29 7.64
CA ASN A 295 12.02 -7.41 8.74
C ASN A 295 11.52 -8.39 9.81
N CYS A 296 10.28 -8.20 10.26
CA CYS A 296 9.68 -9.04 11.30
C CYS A 296 9.57 -10.51 10.84
N VAL A 297 9.10 -10.77 9.62
CA VAL A 297 9.00 -12.14 9.08
C VAL A 297 10.37 -12.79 8.97
N LEU A 298 11.39 -12.07 8.49
CA LEU A 298 12.74 -12.60 8.39
C LEU A 298 13.33 -12.97 9.76
N GLU A 299 13.15 -12.12 10.77
CA GLU A 299 13.57 -12.39 12.15
C GLU A 299 12.86 -13.64 12.70
N LYS A 300 11.53 -13.73 12.54
CA LYS A 300 10.74 -14.85 13.04
C LYS A 300 11.03 -16.18 12.37
N VAL A 301 11.30 -16.19 11.05
CA VAL A 301 11.73 -17.40 10.34
C VAL A 301 13.10 -17.88 10.85
N ARG A 302 14.02 -16.95 11.14
CA ARG A 302 15.35 -17.28 11.72
C ARG A 302 15.25 -17.76 13.16
N GLU A 303 14.39 -17.14 13.98
CA GLU A 303 14.10 -17.60 15.36
C GLU A 303 13.54 -19.02 15.38
N ALA A 304 12.75 -19.39 14.37
CA ALA A 304 12.25 -20.76 14.19
C ALA A 304 13.33 -21.78 13.72
N GLY A 305 14.58 -21.33 13.57
CA GLY A 305 15.73 -22.17 13.18
C GLY A 305 15.84 -22.44 11.69
N VAL A 306 15.03 -21.80 10.83
CA VAL A 306 15.05 -22.03 9.38
C VAL A 306 16.00 -21.06 8.67
N GLY A 307 16.90 -21.60 7.84
CA GLY A 307 17.81 -20.80 7.04
C GLY A 307 17.10 -20.13 5.86
N VAL A 308 17.16 -18.79 5.77
CA VAL A 308 16.64 -18.06 4.60
C VAL A 308 17.77 -17.84 3.61
N GLU A 309 17.67 -18.45 2.42
CA GLU A 309 18.69 -18.34 1.37
C GLU A 309 18.41 -17.15 0.44
N ARG A 310 17.14 -16.82 0.20
CA ARG A 310 16.73 -15.65 -0.60
C ARG A 310 15.51 -15.00 0.02
N ILE A 311 15.45 -13.68 -0.06
CA ILE A 311 14.26 -12.91 0.33
C ILE A 311 13.82 -12.05 -0.85
N LEU A 312 12.53 -12.10 -1.17
CA LEU A 312 11.86 -11.24 -2.12
C LEU A 312 10.81 -10.41 -1.37
N VAL A 313 10.81 -9.10 -1.57
CA VAL A 313 9.87 -8.18 -0.92
C VAL A 313 9.33 -7.23 -1.96
N GLY A 314 8.02 -7.20 -2.15
CA GLY A 314 7.41 -6.33 -3.15
C GLY A 314 6.03 -6.78 -3.56
N THR A 315 5.61 -6.36 -4.75
CA THR A 315 4.29 -6.63 -5.30
C THR A 315 4.42 -7.63 -6.46
N TYR A 316 4.11 -8.90 -6.19
CA TYR A 316 4.28 -9.99 -7.15
C TYR A 316 2.94 -10.58 -7.61
N MET A 317 1.96 -10.67 -6.71
CA MET A 317 0.59 -11.07 -7.02
C MET A 317 -0.37 -10.29 -6.12
N THR A 318 -1.10 -9.35 -6.69
CA THR A 318 -2.03 -8.50 -5.94
C THR A 318 -3.42 -9.12 -5.84
N SER A 319 -4.28 -8.44 -5.09
CA SER A 319 -5.73 -8.46 -5.21
C SER A 319 -6.17 -7.00 -5.33
N LEU A 320 -6.01 -6.42 -6.54
CA LEU A 320 -6.27 -5.02 -6.84
C LEU A 320 -5.64 -4.07 -5.79
N ASN A 321 -6.46 -3.38 -5.00
CA ASN A 321 -6.04 -2.45 -3.94
C ASN A 321 -6.23 -3.02 -2.52
N MET A 322 -6.27 -4.35 -2.35
CA MET A 322 -6.45 -4.98 -1.04
C MET A 322 -5.36 -4.53 -0.06
N PRO A 323 -5.70 -3.87 1.05
CA PRO A 323 -4.73 -3.58 2.10
C PRO A 323 -4.40 -4.89 2.81
N GLY A 324 -3.19 -5.40 2.60
CA GLY A 324 -2.76 -6.68 3.16
C GLY A 324 -1.47 -7.19 2.55
N PHE A 325 -0.98 -8.29 3.12
CA PHE A 325 0.23 -8.96 2.65
C PHE A 325 0.07 -10.47 2.69
N SER A 326 0.96 -11.18 1.99
CA SER A 326 1.12 -12.61 2.11
C SER A 326 2.57 -13.01 2.36
N ILE A 327 2.76 -14.09 3.11
CA ILE A 327 4.06 -14.72 3.34
C ILE A 327 4.07 -16.02 2.55
N THR A 328 5.07 -16.20 1.71
CA THR A 328 5.32 -17.42 0.95
C THR A 328 6.66 -18.00 1.35
N LEU A 329 6.70 -19.30 1.65
CA LEU A 329 7.92 -20.08 1.83
C LEU A 329 8.00 -21.15 0.74
N LEU A 330 9.11 -21.17 0.00
CA LEU A 330 9.53 -22.31 -0.80
C LEU A 330 10.60 -23.07 -0.01
N LEU A 331 10.26 -24.27 0.46
CA LEU A 331 11.19 -25.16 1.16
C LEU A 331 12.17 -25.75 0.16
N LEU A 332 13.46 -25.46 0.36
CA LEU A 332 14.54 -25.99 -0.48
C LEU A 332 14.82 -27.46 -0.14
N PRO A 333 15.33 -28.25 -1.10
CA PRO A 333 15.82 -29.60 -0.84
C PRO A 333 16.81 -29.65 0.33
N TYR A 334 16.55 -30.55 1.26
CA TYR A 334 17.46 -30.90 2.36
C TYR A 334 18.04 -32.32 2.21
N ASP A 335 17.61 -33.04 1.17
CA ASP A 335 18.12 -34.34 0.74
C ASP A 335 18.34 -34.32 -0.79
N ASP A 336 18.97 -35.38 -1.31
CA ASP A 336 19.17 -35.57 -2.75
C ASP A 336 17.94 -36.22 -3.43
N GLN A 337 16.78 -36.24 -2.75
CA GLN A 337 15.55 -36.87 -3.24
C GLN A 337 14.69 -35.82 -3.95
N GLY A 338 14.80 -35.77 -5.28
CA GLY A 338 13.96 -34.91 -6.10
C GLY A 338 14.54 -34.63 -7.48
N PRO A 339 13.78 -33.95 -8.35
CA PRO A 339 14.23 -33.61 -9.70
C PRO A 339 15.20 -32.42 -9.76
N ALA A 340 15.48 -31.74 -8.63
CA ALA A 340 16.38 -30.61 -8.57
C ALA A 340 17.06 -30.50 -7.19
N THR A 341 18.32 -30.08 -7.20
CA THR A 341 19.07 -29.70 -6.00
C THR A 341 18.80 -28.25 -5.60
N THR A 342 19.19 -27.87 -4.38
CA THR A 342 19.14 -26.48 -3.90
C THR A 342 19.86 -25.51 -4.85
N ASP A 343 21.03 -25.87 -5.37
CA ASP A 343 21.77 -25.02 -6.31
C ASP A 343 21.04 -24.81 -7.63
N VAL A 344 20.33 -25.84 -8.13
CA VAL A 344 19.51 -25.72 -9.35
C VAL A 344 18.35 -24.75 -9.12
N LEU A 345 17.66 -24.84 -7.97
CA LEU A 345 16.56 -23.93 -7.64
C LEU A 345 17.05 -22.50 -7.46
N LEU A 346 18.08 -22.29 -6.64
CA LEU A 346 18.64 -20.96 -6.36
C LEU A 346 19.21 -20.32 -7.63
N SER A 347 20.02 -21.04 -8.42
CA SER A 347 20.57 -20.50 -9.68
C SER A 347 19.52 -20.26 -10.76
N SER A 348 18.32 -20.85 -10.65
CA SER A 348 17.19 -20.59 -11.55
C SER A 348 16.36 -19.40 -11.07
N LEU A 349 16.20 -19.25 -9.75
CA LEU A 349 15.61 -18.06 -9.16
C LEU A 349 16.46 -16.81 -9.45
N ASP A 350 17.78 -16.91 -9.24
CA ASP A 350 18.75 -15.83 -9.45
C ASP A 350 19.00 -15.50 -10.92
N ALA A 351 18.64 -16.39 -11.84
CA ALA A 351 18.83 -16.15 -13.27
C ALA A 351 18.08 -14.89 -13.71
N PRO A 352 18.70 -14.01 -14.52
CA PRO A 352 18.05 -12.79 -14.97
C PRO A 352 16.80 -13.11 -15.81
N ALA A 353 15.80 -12.25 -15.70
CA ALA A 353 14.59 -12.28 -16.51
C ALA A 353 14.40 -10.93 -17.20
N LYS A 354 13.99 -10.93 -18.46
CA LYS A 354 13.68 -9.71 -19.22
C LYS A 354 12.17 -9.45 -19.19
N THR A 355 11.66 -9.16 -18.00
CA THR A 355 10.24 -8.87 -17.76
C THR A 355 10.10 -7.55 -17.00
N PRO A 356 8.99 -6.81 -17.16
CA PRO A 356 8.81 -5.54 -16.46
C PRO A 356 8.60 -5.71 -14.95
N ALA A 357 8.16 -6.88 -14.47
CA ALA A 357 7.81 -7.11 -13.07
C ALA A 357 8.77 -7.98 -12.26
N TRP A 358 9.77 -8.61 -12.89
CA TRP A 358 10.83 -9.33 -12.17
C TRP A 358 12.09 -8.47 -12.09
N ALA A 359 12.12 -7.59 -11.09
CA ALA A 359 13.28 -6.76 -10.80
C ALA A 359 14.39 -7.55 -10.07
N TRP A 360 15.48 -6.85 -9.73
CA TRP A 360 16.64 -7.41 -9.05
C TRP A 360 16.27 -8.19 -7.79
N THR A 361 16.79 -9.42 -7.68
CA THR A 361 16.79 -10.23 -6.46
C THR A 361 18.23 -10.46 -6.04
N SER A 362 18.54 -10.26 -4.76
CA SER A 362 19.85 -10.59 -4.21
C SER A 362 20.16 -12.06 -4.47
N SER A 363 21.30 -12.38 -5.09
CA SER A 363 21.78 -13.75 -5.29
C SER A 363 22.55 -14.29 -4.07
N THR A 364 22.37 -13.66 -2.91
CA THR A 364 22.99 -14.06 -1.65
C THR A 364 21.95 -14.07 -0.52
N PRO A 365 22.20 -14.86 0.54
CA PRO A 365 21.40 -14.82 1.76
C PRO A 365 21.25 -13.39 2.30
N PRO A 366 20.09 -13.05 2.90
CA PRO A 366 19.91 -11.76 3.56
C PRO A 366 20.95 -11.59 4.67
N GLY A 367 21.54 -10.40 4.77
CA GLY A 367 22.53 -10.08 5.80
C GLY A 367 21.96 -10.14 7.21
N ASN A 368 22.86 -10.22 8.20
CA ASN A 368 22.51 -9.94 9.58
C ASN A 368 22.64 -8.44 9.81
N THR A 369 21.59 -7.80 10.31
CA THR A 369 21.62 -6.42 10.80
C THR A 369 22.49 -6.37 12.06
N LYS A 370 23.82 -6.34 11.90
CA LYS A 370 24.71 -5.96 12.99
C LYS A 370 24.51 -4.47 13.21
N HIS A 371 23.88 -4.09 14.33
CA HIS A 371 23.88 -2.70 14.75
C HIS A 371 25.33 -2.24 14.89
N PRO A 372 25.75 -1.16 14.21
CA PRO A 372 27.03 -0.56 14.49
C PRO A 372 27.03 -0.20 15.99
N SER A 373 28.05 -0.68 16.71
CA SER A 373 28.29 -0.24 18.08
C SER A 373 28.27 1.29 18.08
N ALA A 374 27.46 1.89 18.96
CA ALA A 374 27.37 3.34 19.06
C ALA A 374 28.79 3.94 19.04
N PRO A 375 29.05 4.99 18.24
CA PRO A 375 30.33 5.66 18.31
C PRO A 375 30.59 6.01 19.77
N ALA A 376 31.79 5.65 20.27
CA ALA A 376 32.18 5.98 21.63
C ALA A 376 31.85 7.45 21.85
N LYS A 377 31.00 7.75 22.84
CA LYS A 377 30.61 9.11 23.18
C LYS A 377 31.89 9.93 23.25
N SER A 378 32.11 10.80 22.28
CA SER A 378 33.18 11.78 22.36
C SER A 378 32.92 12.55 23.64
N GLU A 379 33.89 12.57 24.56
CA GLU A 379 33.81 13.44 25.73
C GLU A 379 33.39 14.84 25.24
N PRO A 380 32.43 15.49 25.93
CA PRO A 380 32.02 16.83 25.55
C PRO A 380 33.26 17.69 25.43
N ALA A 381 33.47 18.30 24.26
CA ALA A 381 34.52 19.31 24.09
C ALA A 381 34.35 20.33 25.23
N GLY A 382 35.37 20.43 26.09
CA GLY A 382 35.29 21.03 27.41
C GLY A 382 34.37 22.23 27.50
N THR A 383 33.23 22.03 28.16
CA THR A 383 32.48 23.14 28.74
C THR A 383 33.35 23.68 29.87
N ASN A 384 33.82 24.92 29.73
CA ASN A 384 34.53 25.64 30.78
C ASN A 384 33.86 25.39 32.14
N GLU A 385 34.66 24.98 33.13
CA GLU A 385 34.28 24.77 34.53
C GLU A 385 33.88 26.11 35.21
N GLY A 386 32.78 26.71 34.76
CA GLY A 386 32.07 27.79 35.43
C GLY A 386 30.81 27.25 36.09
N GLY A 387 30.98 26.34 37.06
CA GLY A 387 29.89 25.67 37.77
C GLY A 387 29.08 26.62 38.65
N GLY A 388 28.07 27.26 38.06
CA GLY A 388 26.94 27.84 38.80
C GLY A 388 25.84 26.79 38.98
N ASN A 389 25.32 26.66 40.20
CA ASN A 389 24.13 25.85 40.48
C ASN A 389 22.97 26.35 39.61
N VAL A 390 22.23 25.47 38.93
CA VAL A 390 21.05 25.89 38.17
C VAL A 390 19.90 26.17 39.14
N PRO A 391 19.22 27.33 39.03
CA PRO A 391 18.10 27.65 39.89
C PRO A 391 17.00 26.58 39.80
N ALA A 392 16.47 26.13 40.94
CA ALA A 392 15.37 25.16 40.97
C ALA A 392 14.14 25.64 40.17
N GLU A 393 13.94 26.96 40.13
CA GLU A 393 12.89 27.62 39.35
C GLU A 393 13.07 27.44 37.84
N PHE A 394 14.31 27.43 37.34
CA PHE A 394 14.62 27.19 35.92
C PHE A 394 14.20 25.77 35.52
N VAL A 395 14.63 24.76 36.29
CA VAL A 395 14.26 23.36 36.04
C VAL A 395 12.75 23.17 36.14
N SER A 396 12.12 23.80 37.13
CA SER A 396 10.66 23.77 37.29
C SER A 396 9.93 24.41 36.10
N ALA A 397 10.45 25.51 35.55
CA ALA A 397 9.88 26.15 34.37
C ALA A 397 9.98 25.28 33.11
N ILE A 398 11.12 24.65 32.86
CA ILE A 398 11.29 23.70 31.75
C ILE A 398 10.33 22.53 31.88
N ARG A 399 10.22 21.93 33.08
CA ARG A 399 9.28 20.83 33.34
C ARG A 399 7.84 21.23 33.02
N ARG A 400 7.40 22.40 33.51
CA ARG A 400 6.05 22.92 33.22
C ARG A 400 5.81 23.14 31.72
N ALA A 401 6.80 23.66 31.00
CA ALA A 401 6.70 23.87 29.56
C ALA A 401 6.56 22.56 28.79
N CYS A 402 7.40 21.56 29.10
CA CYS A 402 7.33 20.23 28.49
C CYS A 402 6.00 19.53 28.77
N GLU A 403 5.54 19.53 30.02
CA GLU A 403 4.25 18.95 30.39
C GLU A 403 3.07 19.65 29.71
N ALA A 404 3.15 20.98 29.55
CA ALA A 404 2.12 21.74 28.85
C ALA A 404 2.09 21.39 27.35
N LEU A 405 3.25 21.16 26.73
CA LEU A 405 3.36 20.74 25.33
C LEU A 405 2.79 19.33 25.11
N ILE A 406 3.11 18.39 26.01
CA ILE A 406 2.55 17.03 25.99
C ILE A 406 1.03 17.05 26.11
N ARG A 407 0.47 17.93 26.98
CA ARG A 407 -0.99 18.09 27.11
C ARG A 407 -1.64 18.68 25.86
N ALA A 408 -0.95 19.58 25.15
CA ALA A 408 -1.47 20.25 23.96
C ALA A 408 -1.35 19.40 22.68
N GLU A 409 -0.60 18.29 22.72
CA GLU A 409 -0.31 17.48 21.53
C GLU A 409 -1.55 17.09 20.70
N PRO A 410 -2.65 16.56 21.28
CA PRO A 410 -3.79 16.14 20.48
C PRO A 410 -4.41 17.28 19.67
N ASP A 411 -4.49 18.48 20.26
CA ASP A 411 -5.03 19.67 19.62
C ASP A 411 -4.10 20.14 18.49
N ILE A 412 -2.79 20.20 18.76
CA ILE A 412 -1.78 20.59 17.77
C ILE A 412 -1.79 19.62 16.58
N THR A 413 -1.81 18.32 16.84
CA THR A 413 -1.90 17.28 15.81
C THR A 413 -3.19 17.43 14.99
N GLN A 414 -4.33 17.73 15.64
CA GLN A 414 -5.59 17.96 14.93
C GLN A 414 -5.52 19.20 14.01
N MET A 415 -4.95 20.31 14.49
CA MET A 415 -4.77 21.51 13.66
C MET A 415 -3.82 21.26 12.50
N ASP A 416 -2.76 20.49 12.72
CA ASP A 416 -1.78 20.15 11.69
C ASP A 416 -2.33 19.14 10.66
N GLN A 417 -3.29 18.28 11.01
CA GLN A 417 -4.01 17.47 10.03
C GLN A 417 -4.83 18.32 9.03
N ILE A 418 -5.18 19.56 9.42
CA ILE A 418 -5.88 20.51 8.56
C ILE A 418 -4.87 21.39 7.80
N ALA A 419 -3.83 21.86 8.49
CA ALA A 419 -2.89 22.86 7.98
C ALA A 419 -1.56 22.30 7.44
N GLY A 420 -1.31 21.00 7.57
CA GLY A 420 -0.03 20.37 7.26
C GLY A 420 -0.17 18.86 7.05
N ASP A 421 0.80 18.10 7.57
CA ASP A 421 0.88 16.63 7.45
C ASP A 421 0.45 15.88 8.70
N GLY A 422 0.07 16.59 9.77
CA GLY A 422 -0.53 16.00 10.97
C GLY A 422 0.47 15.37 11.91
N ASP A 423 1.74 15.78 11.88
CA ASP A 423 2.82 15.25 12.73
C ASP A 423 3.38 16.28 13.73
N CYS A 424 3.01 17.55 13.62
CA CYS A 424 3.59 18.64 14.43
C CYS A 424 3.46 18.40 15.93
N GLY A 425 2.25 18.03 16.40
CA GLY A 425 2.00 17.76 17.82
C GLY A 425 2.84 16.58 18.31
N THR A 426 2.83 15.46 17.58
CA THR A 426 3.62 14.27 17.95
C THR A 426 5.12 14.56 18.00
N THR A 427 5.64 15.37 17.06
CA THR A 427 7.05 15.79 17.04
C THR A 427 7.39 16.63 18.28
N LEU A 428 6.54 17.59 18.63
CA LEU A 428 6.71 18.45 19.81
C LEU A 428 6.64 17.65 21.12
N LYS A 429 5.73 16.67 21.20
CA LYS A 429 5.62 15.75 22.32
C LYS A 429 6.88 14.90 22.49
N SER A 430 7.43 14.33 21.41
CA SER A 430 8.68 13.56 21.47
C SER A 430 9.84 14.38 22.03
N GLY A 431 9.97 15.64 21.60
CA GLY A 431 10.96 16.56 22.18
C GLY A 431 10.74 16.82 23.67
N ALA A 432 9.50 17.09 24.09
CA ALA A 432 9.16 17.34 25.49
C ALA A 432 9.42 16.11 26.39
N GLU A 433 9.03 14.91 25.96
CA GLU A 433 9.27 13.67 26.70
C GLU A 433 10.77 13.37 26.82
N ALA A 434 11.55 13.60 25.76
CA ALA A 434 12.99 13.43 25.79
C ALA A 434 13.68 14.39 26.78
N VAL A 435 13.26 15.66 26.82
CA VAL A 435 13.78 16.65 27.79
C VAL A 435 13.41 16.26 29.22
N LEU A 436 12.17 15.84 29.48
CA LEU A 436 11.75 15.36 30.81
C LEU A 436 12.56 14.13 31.26
N GLY A 437 12.72 13.14 30.37
CA GLY A 437 13.51 11.95 30.64
C GLY A 437 14.98 12.29 30.93
N ALA A 438 15.57 13.24 30.19
CA ALA A 438 16.92 13.71 30.46
C ALA A 438 17.02 14.40 31.83
N LEU A 439 16.03 15.21 32.24
CA LEU A 439 15.99 15.90 33.54
C LEU A 439 15.89 14.92 34.71
N GLU A 440 15.19 13.80 34.53
CA GLU A 440 15.02 12.76 35.53
C GLU A 440 16.26 11.87 35.69
N SER A 441 17.00 11.66 34.60
CA SER A 441 18.18 10.78 34.59
C SER A 441 19.42 11.34 35.31
N GLN A 442 19.37 12.56 35.86
CA GLN A 442 20.53 13.32 36.38
C GLN A 442 21.70 13.46 35.39
N SER A 443 21.51 13.16 34.10
CA SER A 443 22.53 13.30 33.06
C SER A 443 22.82 14.75 32.67
N PHE A 444 22.05 15.71 33.19
CA PHE A 444 22.36 17.12 33.09
C PHE A 444 23.50 17.47 34.03
N THR A 445 24.70 17.67 33.49
CA THR A 445 25.74 18.44 34.17
C THR A 445 25.32 19.91 34.08
N LEU A 446 24.43 20.31 34.99
CA LEU A 446 23.87 21.65 35.12
C LEU A 446 25.01 22.66 35.34
N SER A 447 25.51 23.22 34.25
CA SER A 447 26.60 24.20 34.19
C SER A 447 26.00 25.57 33.89
N GLY A 448 25.29 26.13 34.87
CA GLY A 448 24.53 27.36 34.70
C GLY A 448 23.40 27.28 33.66
N VAL A 449 22.70 28.39 33.45
CA VAL A 449 21.55 28.49 32.55
C VAL A 449 21.95 28.21 31.08
N ALA A 450 23.04 28.82 30.61
CA ALA A 450 23.49 28.70 29.22
C ALA A 450 23.88 27.25 28.85
N GLY A 451 24.64 26.58 29.73
CA GLY A 451 25.01 25.17 29.55
C GLY A 451 23.77 24.25 29.53
N SER A 452 22.80 24.53 30.40
CA SER A 452 21.53 23.78 30.46
C SER A 452 20.70 23.95 29.19
N ILE A 453 20.55 25.17 28.66
CA ILE A 453 19.84 25.41 27.40
C ILE A 453 20.57 24.73 26.23
N SER A 454 21.90 24.72 26.21
CA SER A 454 22.68 24.02 25.18
C SER A 454 22.45 22.51 25.22
N GLN A 455 22.36 21.91 26.41
CA GLN A 455 22.05 20.48 26.56
C GLN A 455 20.61 20.17 26.14
N ILE A 456 19.64 21.02 26.51
CA ILE A 456 18.25 20.89 26.05
C ILE A 456 18.19 20.96 24.51
N SER A 457 18.94 21.86 23.88
CA SER A 457 19.00 21.97 22.41
C SER A 457 19.47 20.67 21.75
N ALA A 458 20.48 20.00 22.33
CA ALA A 458 20.98 18.72 21.83
C ALA A 458 19.93 17.61 21.98
N VAL A 459 19.29 17.50 23.16
CA VAL A 459 18.22 16.53 23.39
C VAL A 459 17.04 16.74 22.43
N VAL A 460 16.64 18.00 22.25
CA VAL A 460 15.60 18.38 21.28
C VAL A 460 16.01 18.02 19.86
N GLY A 461 17.25 18.29 19.47
CA GLY A 461 17.75 18.00 18.12
C GLY A 461 17.84 16.51 17.80
N ASP A 462 18.09 15.67 18.82
CA ASP A 462 18.12 14.22 18.68
C ASP A 462 16.72 13.61 18.67
N ALA A 463 15.78 14.17 19.43
CA ALA A 463 14.44 13.63 19.62
C ALA A 463 13.39 14.16 18.62
N MET A 464 13.58 15.36 18.09
CA MET A 464 12.64 16.00 17.16
C MET A 464 13.16 15.93 15.72
N GLY A 465 12.39 15.31 14.84
CA GLY A 465 12.66 15.28 13.41
C GLY A 465 12.20 16.55 12.66
N GLY A 466 12.50 16.58 11.37
CA GLY A 466 11.91 17.53 10.42
C GLY A 466 12.25 19.00 10.66
N THR A 467 11.37 19.89 10.18
CA THR A 467 11.58 21.35 10.26
C THR A 467 11.51 21.84 11.70
N SER A 468 10.61 21.29 12.52
CA SER A 468 10.45 21.68 13.92
C SER A 468 11.72 21.41 14.73
N GLY A 469 12.30 20.21 14.66
CA GLY A 469 13.55 19.90 15.38
C GLY A 469 14.66 20.89 15.06
N ALA A 470 14.86 21.18 13.77
CA ALA A 470 15.86 22.16 13.33
C ALA A 470 15.58 23.58 13.87
N LEU A 471 14.34 24.08 13.79
CA LEU A 471 13.99 25.43 14.25
C LEU A 471 14.21 25.59 15.76
N TYR A 472 13.76 24.61 16.57
CA TYR A 472 13.94 24.66 18.02
C TYR A 472 15.40 24.53 18.41
N SER A 473 16.17 23.60 17.82
CA SER A 473 17.60 23.47 18.13
C SER A 473 18.41 24.70 17.71
N ILE A 474 18.12 25.30 16.55
CA ILE A 474 18.79 26.55 16.14
C ILE A 474 18.51 27.67 17.14
N TYR A 475 17.25 27.86 17.52
CA TYR A 475 16.86 28.92 18.45
C TYR A 475 17.47 28.69 19.84
N LEU A 476 17.36 27.48 20.40
CA LEU A 476 17.88 27.14 21.72
C LEU A 476 19.41 27.22 21.77
N SER A 477 20.12 26.73 20.75
CA SER A 477 21.59 26.85 20.67
C SER A 477 22.03 28.31 20.56
N ALA A 478 21.33 29.14 19.79
CA ALA A 478 21.63 30.56 19.70
C ALA A 478 21.29 31.32 20.99
N LEU A 479 20.21 30.93 21.69
CA LEU A 479 19.85 31.48 23.00
C LEU A 479 20.91 31.13 24.04
N ALA A 480 21.38 29.89 24.06
CA ALA A 480 22.49 29.45 24.91
C ALA A 480 23.74 30.28 24.62
N GLN A 481 24.08 30.49 23.34
CA GLN A 481 25.21 31.33 22.93
C GLN A 481 25.08 32.78 23.42
N GLY A 482 23.90 33.38 23.29
CA GLY A 482 23.63 34.74 23.80
C GLY A 482 23.78 34.86 25.32
N LEU A 483 23.61 33.75 26.05
CA LEU A 483 23.74 33.67 27.50
C LEU A 483 25.12 33.16 27.98
N GLN A 484 26.06 32.81 27.09
CA GLN A 484 27.37 32.31 27.51
C GLN A 484 28.23 33.37 28.21
N SER A 485 28.00 34.65 27.92
CA SER A 485 28.79 35.77 28.44
C SER A 485 28.11 36.55 29.57
N VAL A 486 26.97 36.08 30.08
CA VAL A 486 26.21 36.76 31.16
C VAL A 486 26.44 36.09 32.51
N SER A 487 26.03 36.76 33.59
CA SER A 487 26.19 36.27 34.96
C SER A 487 25.42 34.95 35.21
N ALA A 488 25.75 34.25 36.31
CA ALA A 488 25.12 32.96 36.65
C ALA A 488 23.59 33.03 36.84
N GLU A 489 23.07 34.22 37.17
CA GLU A 489 21.64 34.53 37.27
C GLU A 489 21.29 35.66 36.29
N PRO A 490 20.98 35.35 35.02
CA PRO A 490 20.70 36.37 34.03
C PRO A 490 19.48 37.21 34.39
N THR A 491 19.62 38.52 34.27
CA THR A 491 18.53 39.50 34.40
C THR A 491 17.54 39.38 33.24
N ARG A 492 16.35 39.96 33.41
CA ARG A 492 15.35 40.04 32.32
C ARG A 492 15.92 40.66 31.05
N ALA A 493 16.71 41.75 31.18
CA ALA A 493 17.31 42.43 30.04
C ALA A 493 18.32 41.54 29.30
N GLU A 494 19.09 40.73 30.03
CA GLU A 494 20.01 39.76 29.44
C GLU A 494 19.27 38.63 28.70
N TYR A 495 18.18 38.11 29.27
CA TYR A 495 17.31 37.16 28.56
C TYR A 495 16.67 37.76 27.30
N ALA A 496 16.20 39.01 27.37
CA ALA A 496 15.61 39.70 26.23
C ALA A 496 16.63 39.88 25.10
N SER A 497 17.84 40.36 25.42
CA SER A 497 18.93 40.52 24.45
C SER A 497 19.35 39.19 23.84
N ALA A 498 19.47 38.12 24.64
CA ALA A 498 19.81 36.80 24.14
C ALA A 498 18.70 36.20 23.25
N ALA A 499 17.43 36.46 23.57
CA ALA A 499 16.30 36.03 22.77
C ALA A 499 16.22 36.77 21.42
N VAL A 500 16.50 38.08 21.38
CA VAL A 500 16.65 38.85 20.12
C VAL A 500 17.78 38.27 19.27
N PHE A 501 18.95 38.02 19.87
CA PHE A 501 20.07 37.39 19.19
C PHE A 501 19.69 36.00 18.62
N ALA A 502 18.97 35.19 19.39
CA ALA A 502 18.51 33.88 18.96
C ALA A 502 17.52 33.96 17.80
N LEU A 503 16.60 34.93 17.81
CA LEU A 503 15.66 35.17 16.72
C LEU A 503 16.37 35.60 15.44
N ASP A 504 17.36 36.50 15.52
CA ASP A 504 18.16 36.93 14.37
C ASP A 504 18.96 35.77 13.75
N ARG A 505 19.46 34.86 14.59
CA ARG A 505 20.12 33.63 14.12
C ARG A 505 19.13 32.70 13.45
N LEU A 506 17.97 32.48 14.04
CA LEU A 506 16.90 31.70 13.43
C LEU A 506 16.54 32.27 12.05
N TYR A 507 16.45 33.58 11.92
CA TYR A 507 16.19 34.34 10.69
C TYR A 507 17.23 34.19 9.60
N THR A 508 18.43 33.71 9.92
CA THR A 508 19.43 33.34 8.92
C THR A 508 19.08 32.04 8.20
N TYR A 509 18.35 31.14 8.86
CA TYR A 509 18.07 29.79 8.37
C TYR A 509 16.60 29.56 7.98
N THR A 510 15.67 30.38 8.50
CA THR A 510 14.27 30.38 8.07
C THR A 510 13.88 31.63 7.30
N ARG A 511 13.02 31.48 6.30
CA ARG A 511 12.38 32.58 5.56
C ARG A 511 11.10 33.09 6.22
N ALA A 512 10.58 32.41 7.24
CA ALA A 512 9.37 32.82 7.95
C ALA A 512 9.58 34.16 8.67
N ARG A 513 8.62 35.08 8.52
CA ARG A 513 8.61 36.42 9.13
C ARG A 513 7.17 36.82 9.45
N PRO A 514 6.87 37.41 10.61
CA PRO A 514 5.51 37.84 10.90
C PRO A 514 5.04 38.92 9.91
N PRO A 515 3.78 38.89 9.45
CA PRO A 515 2.87 37.75 9.54
C PRO A 515 3.23 36.66 8.51
N SER A 516 3.54 35.44 8.96
CA SER A 516 3.83 34.27 8.11
C SER A 516 2.93 33.08 8.33
N ARG A 517 2.19 33.07 9.45
CA ARG A 517 1.41 31.92 9.93
C ARG A 517 2.32 30.72 10.24
N THR A 518 3.24 30.92 11.18
CA THR A 518 4.18 29.91 11.68
C THR A 518 4.47 30.14 13.18
N LEU A 519 5.26 29.28 13.81
CA LEU A 519 5.79 29.51 15.17
C LEU A 519 6.56 30.83 15.35
N VAL A 520 7.06 31.42 14.26
CA VAL A 520 7.78 32.70 14.29
C VAL A 520 6.86 33.85 14.68
N ASP A 521 5.57 33.78 14.33
CA ASP A 521 4.59 34.82 14.61
C ASP A 521 4.44 35.10 16.13
N PRO A 522 4.15 34.10 16.99
CA PRO A 522 4.13 34.29 18.44
C PRO A 522 5.52 34.46 19.05
N LEU A 523 6.55 33.82 18.48
CA LEU A 523 7.91 33.93 19.01
C LEU A 523 8.45 35.37 18.91
N GLU A 524 8.32 36.03 17.75
CA GLU A 524 8.75 37.41 17.59
C GLU A 524 7.92 38.36 18.48
N ALA A 525 6.60 38.13 18.59
CA ALA A 525 5.73 38.93 19.45
C ALA A 525 6.14 38.84 20.93
N PHE A 526 6.46 37.63 21.40
CA PHE A 526 6.99 37.40 22.75
C PHE A 526 8.31 38.15 22.96
N ILE A 527 9.27 37.99 22.04
CA ILE A 527 10.62 38.55 22.17
C ILE A 527 10.61 40.09 22.14
N LYS A 528 9.81 40.68 21.24
CA LYS A 528 9.61 42.13 21.18
C LYS A 528 9.03 42.68 22.49
N SER A 529 8.04 41.99 23.06
CA SER A 529 7.40 42.40 24.31
C SER A 529 8.30 42.17 25.53
N LEU A 530 9.09 41.09 25.53
CA LEU A 530 10.06 40.81 26.58
C LEU A 530 11.13 41.91 26.67
N ASN A 531 11.52 42.47 25.51
CA ASN A 531 12.49 43.56 25.37
C ASN A 531 11.91 44.97 25.64
N ASP A 532 10.60 45.09 25.86
CA ASP A 532 9.97 46.35 26.30
C ASP A 532 9.96 46.40 27.84
N GLU A 533 10.70 47.35 28.40
CA GLU A 533 10.82 47.54 29.85
C GLU A 533 9.50 47.96 30.51
N ASN A 534 8.53 48.46 29.73
CA ASN A 534 7.22 48.90 30.23
C ASN A 534 6.19 47.78 30.34
N LEU A 535 6.46 46.62 29.73
CA LEU A 535 5.57 45.47 29.77
C LEU A 535 6.04 44.48 30.83
N ASP A 536 5.14 43.75 31.47
CA ASP A 536 5.52 42.61 32.31
C ASP A 536 5.58 41.28 31.51
N LEU A 537 6.01 40.21 32.17
CA LEU A 537 6.13 38.90 31.53
C LEU A 537 4.76 38.32 31.11
N GLY A 538 3.69 38.60 31.86
CA GLY A 538 2.33 38.19 31.52
C GLY A 538 1.87 38.85 30.23
N GLN A 539 2.11 40.14 30.08
CA GLN A 539 1.80 40.88 28.85
C GLN A 539 2.61 40.38 27.64
N ALA A 540 3.85 39.94 27.84
CA ALA A 540 4.62 39.30 26.78
C ALA A 540 4.02 37.95 26.34
N PHE A 541 3.51 37.15 27.29
CA PHE A 541 2.76 35.93 26.97
C PHE A 541 1.43 36.22 26.27
N ASP A 542 0.69 37.24 26.70
CA ASP A 542 -0.55 37.66 26.04
C ASP A 542 -0.29 38.09 24.59
N ALA A 543 0.78 38.85 24.34
CA ALA A 543 1.18 39.24 22.99
C ALA A 543 1.49 38.02 22.10
N ALA A 544 2.21 37.03 22.65
CA ALA A 544 2.49 35.78 21.95
C ALA A 544 1.21 34.99 21.67
N HIS A 545 0.32 34.88 22.66
CA HIS A 545 -0.95 34.18 22.52
C HIS A 545 -1.86 34.84 21.48
N HIS A 546 -1.98 36.17 21.50
CA HIS A 546 -2.72 36.91 20.47
C HIS A 546 -2.13 36.74 19.08
N ALA A 547 -0.79 36.76 18.94
CA ALA A 547 -0.14 36.50 17.67
C ALA A 547 -0.40 35.07 17.17
N ALA A 548 -0.39 34.08 18.07
CA ALA A 548 -0.76 32.70 17.77
C ALA A 548 -2.22 32.58 17.34
N GLU A 549 -3.16 33.20 18.05
CA GLU A 549 -4.58 33.23 17.68
C GLU A 549 -4.82 33.90 16.33
N ASN A 550 -4.13 35.00 16.07
CA ASN A 550 -4.26 35.76 14.82
C ASN A 550 -3.88 34.93 13.59
N THR A 551 -3.07 33.88 13.74
CA THR A 551 -2.74 32.96 12.65
C THR A 551 -3.97 32.33 11.97
N LYS A 552 -5.10 32.21 12.68
CA LYS A 552 -6.41 31.78 12.14
C LYS A 552 -6.89 32.63 10.96
N GLN A 553 -6.50 33.89 10.95
CA GLN A 553 -6.92 34.90 9.98
C GLN A 553 -5.85 35.18 8.92
N LEU A 554 -4.66 34.58 9.05
CA LEU A 554 -3.55 34.82 8.14
C LEU A 554 -3.56 33.83 6.97
N THR A 555 -3.21 34.35 5.80
CA THR A 555 -2.76 33.52 4.68
C THR A 555 -1.36 33.01 4.97
N ALA A 556 -1.17 31.70 4.86
CA ALA A 556 0.14 31.08 5.05
C ALA A 556 1.15 31.58 4.00
N ARG A 557 2.33 32.01 4.45
CA ARG A 557 3.43 32.45 3.56
C ARG A 557 4.69 31.60 3.70
N ALA A 558 4.75 30.76 4.73
CA ALA A 558 5.82 29.83 5.00
C ALA A 558 5.28 28.58 5.70
N GLY A 559 6.12 27.57 5.87
CA GLY A 559 5.71 26.29 6.47
C GLY A 559 4.85 25.44 5.52
N ARG A 560 4.36 24.30 6.03
CA ARG A 560 3.51 23.38 5.24
C ARG A 560 2.15 23.97 4.88
N ALA A 561 1.62 24.84 5.74
CA ALA A 561 0.36 25.56 5.50
C ALA A 561 0.39 26.41 4.22
N ALA A 562 1.56 26.82 3.73
CA ALA A 562 1.69 27.57 2.48
C ALA A 562 1.33 26.75 1.22
N TYR A 563 1.25 25.42 1.32
CA TYR A 563 0.84 24.53 0.22
C TYR A 563 -0.62 24.09 0.30
N VAL A 564 -1.34 24.47 1.36
CA VAL A 564 -2.75 24.12 1.56
C VAL A 564 -3.64 25.26 1.06
N GLU A 565 -4.77 24.92 0.45
CA GLU A 565 -5.76 25.90 -0.01
C GLU A 565 -6.20 26.82 1.14
N ALA A 566 -6.21 28.13 0.88
CA ALA A 566 -6.42 29.14 1.93
C ALA A 566 -7.76 28.98 2.68
N GLU A 567 -8.80 28.49 2.00
CA GLU A 567 -10.12 28.27 2.61
C GLU A 567 -10.12 27.05 3.55
N THR A 568 -9.28 26.03 3.31
CA THR A 568 -9.17 24.84 4.17
C THR A 568 -8.56 25.18 5.53
N VAL A 569 -7.63 26.12 5.56
CA VAL A 569 -6.88 26.50 6.76
C VAL A 569 -7.47 27.69 7.52
N LYS A 570 -8.56 28.27 7.00
CA LYS A 570 -9.22 29.44 7.58
C LYS A 570 -9.88 29.11 8.90
N GLY A 571 -9.70 29.96 9.91
CA GLY A 571 -10.30 29.78 11.24
C GLY A 571 -9.58 28.77 12.13
N VAL A 572 -8.52 28.11 11.65
CA VAL A 572 -7.66 27.18 12.39
C VAL A 572 -6.32 27.86 12.68
N CYS A 573 -5.81 27.78 13.91
CA CYS A 573 -4.48 28.33 14.22
C CYS A 573 -3.40 27.56 13.46
N ASP A 574 -2.25 28.20 13.26
CA ASP A 574 -1.05 27.47 12.89
C ASP A 574 -0.63 26.53 14.03
N PRO A 575 -0.41 25.23 13.78
CA PRO A 575 -0.02 24.27 14.80
C PRO A 575 1.33 24.60 15.45
N GLY A 576 2.28 25.17 14.70
CA GLY A 576 3.56 25.63 15.25
C GLY A 576 3.42 26.88 16.12
N ALA A 577 2.44 27.75 15.83
CA ALA A 577 2.14 28.93 16.63
C ALA A 577 1.30 28.61 17.87
N TRP A 578 0.43 27.59 17.79
CA TRP A 578 -0.49 27.21 18.85
C TRP A 578 0.21 26.39 19.93
N GLY A 579 0.91 27.09 20.82
CA GLY A 579 1.37 26.55 22.10
C GLY A 579 0.23 26.44 23.13
N PRO A 580 0.44 25.75 24.26
CA PRO A 580 -0.55 25.68 25.34
C PRO A 580 -0.88 27.07 25.88
N PRO A 581 -2.16 27.37 26.23
CA PRO A 581 -2.51 28.61 26.91
C PRO A 581 -1.83 28.65 28.28
N MET A 582 -0.88 29.56 28.48
CA MET A 582 -0.24 29.75 29.78
C MET A 582 -1.10 30.69 30.63
N SER A 583 -1.99 30.14 31.47
CA SER A 583 -2.71 30.96 32.44
C SER A 583 -1.74 31.46 33.53
N SER A 584 -1.42 32.74 33.52
CA SER A 584 -0.76 33.43 34.64
C SER A 584 -1.75 33.68 35.77
N SER A 585 -2.31 32.64 36.38
CA SER A 585 -3.00 32.76 37.67
C SER A 585 -3.27 31.41 38.32
N SER A 586 -2.71 31.21 39.50
CA SER A 586 -3.16 30.22 40.47
C SER A 586 -4.58 30.57 40.96
N ASN A 587 -5.62 29.95 40.41
CA ASN A 587 -6.83 29.57 41.16
C ASN A 587 -7.73 28.62 40.32
N PRO A 588 -8.16 27.46 40.85
CA PRO A 588 -9.06 26.57 40.14
C PRO A 588 -10.50 27.02 40.40
N SER A 589 -11.12 27.76 39.47
CA SER A 589 -12.59 27.84 39.42
C SER A 589 -13.10 28.46 38.12
N THR A 590 -14.02 27.73 37.48
CA THR A 590 -14.98 28.07 36.41
C THR A 590 -14.54 27.88 34.93
N PRO A 591 -15.51 27.69 34.00
CA PRO A 591 -16.28 26.46 33.82
C PRO A 591 -16.07 25.84 32.41
N GLY A 592 -16.42 24.56 32.27
CA GLY A 592 -16.12 23.75 31.09
C GLY A 592 -16.59 24.32 29.75
N TYR A 593 -15.72 24.19 28.75
CA TYR A 593 -16.04 24.35 27.34
C TYR A 593 -17.00 23.22 26.93
N ASN A 594 -18.27 23.56 26.73
CA ASN A 594 -19.24 22.64 26.14
C ASN A 594 -18.96 22.53 24.64
N SER A 595 -18.33 21.44 24.22
CA SER A 595 -18.48 20.96 22.84
C SER A 595 -19.95 20.64 22.58
N PRO A 596 -20.52 20.99 21.40
CA PRO A 596 -21.86 20.56 21.05
C PRO A 596 -21.88 19.03 20.97
N ARG A 597 -22.56 18.43 21.94
CA ARG A 597 -22.89 17.01 21.99
C ARG A 597 -23.82 16.73 20.81
N VAL A 598 -23.37 15.95 19.83
CA VAL A 598 -24.27 15.33 18.85
C VAL A 598 -25.07 14.28 19.61
N GLU A 599 -26.33 14.58 19.93
CA GLU A 599 -27.23 13.58 20.51
C GLU A 599 -27.61 12.52 19.46
N PRO A 600 -27.70 11.24 19.84
CA PRO A 600 -28.19 10.20 18.95
C PRO A 600 -29.71 10.35 18.76
N ALA A 601 -30.16 10.22 17.52
CA ALA A 601 -31.59 10.28 17.16
C ALA A 601 -32.41 9.25 17.96
N PRO A 602 -33.60 9.62 18.46
CA PRO A 602 -34.44 8.69 19.21
C PRO A 602 -35.09 7.66 18.29
N SER A 603 -35.04 6.40 18.73
CA SER A 603 -35.82 5.30 18.18
C SER A 603 -37.29 5.43 18.58
N THR A 604 -38.21 5.20 17.65
CA THR A 604 -39.63 4.89 17.94
C THR A 604 -40.28 4.17 16.74
N PRO A 605 -41.41 3.45 16.92
CA PRO A 605 -41.60 2.11 16.38
C PRO A 605 -42.59 2.07 15.20
N ALA A 606 -42.68 0.89 14.58
CA ALA A 606 -43.51 0.59 13.43
C ALA A 606 -45.03 0.76 13.65
N ARG A 607 -45.72 1.39 12.68
CA ARG A 607 -46.89 0.90 11.90
C ARG A 607 -47.72 2.06 11.34
N GLY A 608 -48.18 1.95 10.08
CA GLY A 608 -49.36 2.67 9.60
C GLY A 608 -49.34 3.07 8.12
N CYS A 609 -50.20 2.45 7.32
CA CYS A 609 -50.40 2.69 5.90
C CYS A 609 -50.91 4.10 5.53
N LEU A 610 -50.75 4.40 4.22
CA LEU A 610 -51.60 5.18 3.28
C LEU A 610 -51.12 6.57 2.81
N LYS A 611 -51.06 6.63 1.46
CA LYS A 611 -51.31 7.73 0.51
C LYS A 611 -50.13 8.59 0.05
N ALA A 612 -49.84 8.44 -1.25
CA ALA A 612 -49.24 9.45 -2.13
C ALA A 612 -50.09 10.74 -2.16
N PRO A 613 -49.48 11.87 -2.53
CA PRO A 613 -49.56 12.26 -3.94
C PRO A 613 -48.26 12.86 -4.54
N THR A 614 -48.25 12.74 -5.86
CA THR A 614 -47.42 13.37 -6.89
C THR A 614 -47.10 14.86 -6.68
N LYS A 615 -45.87 15.25 -7.02
CA LYS A 615 -45.57 16.55 -7.65
C LYS A 615 -44.39 16.44 -8.61
N GLU A 616 -44.68 16.78 -9.86
CA GLU A 616 -43.79 16.95 -10.99
C GLU A 616 -42.80 18.10 -10.73
N PHE A 617 -41.56 17.96 -11.21
CA PHE A 617 -40.68 19.08 -11.45
C PHE A 617 -40.32 19.10 -12.95
N THR A 618 -40.96 20.03 -13.64
CA THR A 618 -40.62 20.54 -14.97
C THR A 618 -39.24 21.19 -14.96
N VAL A 619 -38.39 20.80 -15.90
CA VAL A 619 -37.12 21.47 -16.23
C VAL A 619 -37.39 22.45 -17.37
N THR A 620 -37.15 23.74 -17.15
CA THR A 620 -37.04 24.75 -18.20
C THR A 620 -35.57 24.92 -18.60
N PRO A 621 -35.22 24.91 -19.89
CA PRO A 621 -33.89 25.26 -20.36
C PRO A 621 -33.83 26.75 -20.67
N ASP A 622 -32.84 27.49 -20.17
CA ASP A 622 -32.50 28.76 -20.80
C ASP A 622 -31.04 29.19 -20.65
N ALA A 623 -30.54 29.65 -21.79
CA ALA A 623 -29.50 30.65 -22.04
C ALA A 623 -28.03 30.32 -21.68
N TYR A 624 -27.38 29.71 -22.67
CA TYR A 624 -25.99 29.97 -23.06
C TYR A 624 -25.67 31.49 -23.06
N ARG A 625 -24.61 31.89 -22.36
CA ARG A 625 -23.82 33.10 -22.69
C ARG A 625 -22.33 32.76 -22.66
N ASP A 626 -21.74 32.95 -23.82
CA ASP A 626 -20.33 32.76 -24.18
C ASP A 626 -19.47 33.89 -23.59
N PRO A 627 -18.34 33.61 -22.93
CA PRO A 627 -17.33 34.63 -22.66
C PRO A 627 -16.18 34.54 -23.68
N THR A 628 -16.09 35.59 -24.49
CA THR A 628 -14.96 35.93 -25.38
C THR A 628 -13.59 35.82 -24.69
N PRO A 629 -12.54 35.32 -25.37
CA PRO A 629 -11.18 35.29 -24.81
C PRO A 629 -10.43 36.61 -25.01
N THR A 630 -9.87 37.13 -23.93
CA THR A 630 -8.88 38.23 -23.91
C THR A 630 -7.49 37.77 -24.37
N PRO A 631 -6.73 38.59 -25.12
CA PRO A 631 -5.41 38.23 -25.65
C PRO A 631 -4.29 38.40 -24.60
N PRO A 632 -3.15 37.69 -24.72
CA PRO A 632 -2.02 37.81 -23.81
C PRO A 632 -1.12 39.02 -24.17
N PRO A 633 -0.34 39.55 -23.19
CA PRO A 633 0.48 40.73 -23.41
C PRO A 633 1.77 40.42 -24.20
N SER A 634 2.15 41.39 -25.02
CA SER A 634 3.36 41.44 -25.84
C SER A 634 4.65 41.42 -25.02
N LYS A 635 5.63 40.59 -25.41
CA LYS A 635 7.04 40.73 -25.02
C LYS A 635 7.88 41.14 -26.22
N ASN A 636 8.51 42.31 -26.13
CA ASN A 636 9.63 42.71 -26.97
C ASN A 636 10.95 42.24 -26.34
N GLY A 637 11.90 41.81 -27.19
CA GLY A 637 13.33 41.88 -26.90
C GLY A 637 14.11 40.57 -26.98
N ALA A 638 14.66 40.31 -28.19
CA ALA A 638 16.02 39.84 -28.52
C ALA A 638 16.73 38.80 -27.62
N SER A 639 17.54 37.85 -28.08
CA SER A 639 17.99 37.33 -29.37
C SER A 639 18.85 36.11 -29.02
N ALA A 640 18.83 35.03 -29.80
CA ALA A 640 20.02 34.23 -30.15
C ALA A 640 19.61 32.94 -30.86
N SER A 641 20.24 32.74 -32.01
CA SER A 641 20.12 31.63 -32.94
C SER A 641 20.47 30.25 -32.36
N ARG A 642 19.72 29.21 -32.74
CA ARG A 642 20.29 27.93 -33.19
C ARG A 642 19.30 27.13 -34.04
N ARG A 643 19.81 26.67 -35.19
CA ARG A 643 19.13 25.99 -36.30
C ARG A 643 18.53 24.64 -35.89
N ARG A 644 17.33 24.31 -36.39
CA ARG A 644 16.84 22.92 -36.59
C ARG A 644 16.57 22.70 -38.09
N PRO A 645 16.77 21.47 -38.62
CA PRO A 645 16.64 21.18 -40.04
C PRO A 645 15.17 20.95 -40.46
N ASN A 646 14.89 21.32 -41.71
CA ASN A 646 13.63 21.16 -42.43
C ASN A 646 13.24 19.68 -42.65
N MET A 647 11.97 19.35 -42.43
CA MET A 647 11.28 18.28 -43.17
C MET A 647 9.89 18.76 -43.58
N LYS A 648 9.59 18.58 -44.87
CA LYS A 648 8.41 19.03 -45.60
C LYS A 648 7.19 18.18 -45.24
N LEU A 649 6.04 18.83 -45.03
CA LEU A 649 4.72 18.19 -45.13
C LEU A 649 4.21 18.34 -46.57
N GLU A 650 3.97 17.22 -47.25
CA GLU A 650 3.17 17.17 -48.47
C GLU A 650 1.72 16.83 -48.13
N ARG A 651 0.79 17.63 -48.67
CA ARG A 651 -0.65 17.37 -48.74
C ARG A 651 -0.94 16.60 -50.03
N LEU A 652 -1.84 15.62 -49.97
CA LEU A 652 -2.62 15.15 -51.11
C LEU A 652 -4.11 14.97 -50.72
N PRO A 653 -5.05 15.04 -51.69
CA PRO A 653 -6.30 15.77 -51.55
C PRO A 653 -7.58 14.91 -51.48
N SER A 654 -8.69 15.60 -51.17
CA SER A 654 -10.07 15.11 -51.12
C SER A 654 -10.74 15.03 -52.51
N SER A 655 -11.49 13.96 -52.76
CA SER A 655 -12.61 13.83 -53.73
C SER A 655 -13.20 12.41 -53.58
N ALA A 656 -14.50 12.09 -53.50
CA ALA A 656 -15.79 12.69 -53.90
C ALA A 656 -16.93 12.02 -53.06
N ILE A 657 -18.00 12.68 -52.57
CA ILE A 657 -19.35 12.92 -53.19
C ILE A 657 -20.02 11.59 -53.67
N ALA A 658 -21.24 11.13 -53.36
CA ALA A 658 -22.49 11.68 -52.78
C ALA A 658 -23.50 10.58 -52.32
N ARG A 659 -24.30 10.94 -51.29
CA ARG A 659 -25.76 10.78 -51.05
C ARG A 659 -26.65 9.87 -51.93
N ILE A 660 -27.55 9.08 -51.30
CA ILE A 660 -29.03 9.04 -51.53
C ILE A 660 -29.75 8.72 -50.19
N GLN A 661 -30.93 9.33 -50.00
CA GLN A 661 -31.83 9.34 -48.84
C GLN A 661 -33.16 8.59 -49.15
N LEU A 662 -33.81 8.06 -48.08
CA LEU A 662 -35.27 7.93 -47.81
C LEU A 662 -36.15 6.98 -48.65
N ALA A 663 -36.92 6.08 -47.98
CA ALA A 663 -38.33 6.31 -47.57
C ALA A 663 -39.06 5.01 -47.13
N GLU A 664 -39.83 5.12 -46.03
CA GLU A 664 -41.20 4.57 -45.73
C GLU A 664 -41.47 3.06 -45.87
N GLY A 665 -42.21 2.33 -45.03
CA GLY A 665 -43.31 2.59 -44.08
C GLY A 665 -44.39 1.50 -44.28
N VAL A 666 -45.33 1.31 -43.32
CA VAL A 666 -46.63 0.56 -43.43
C VAL A 666 -46.55 -0.97 -43.14
N GLU A 667 -47.37 -1.68 -42.32
CA GLU A 667 -48.51 -1.43 -41.41
C GLU A 667 -48.75 -2.68 -40.51
N HIS A 668 -49.47 -2.48 -39.39
CA HIS A 668 -50.15 -3.45 -38.51
C HIS A 668 -51.61 -3.71 -38.98
N PRO A 669 -52.38 -4.75 -38.56
CA PRO A 669 -53.13 -4.67 -37.27
C PRO A 669 -53.58 -5.97 -36.54
N ALA A 670 -53.81 -5.80 -35.22
CA ALA A 670 -54.89 -6.27 -34.29
C ALA A 670 -55.33 -7.76 -34.26
N THR A 671 -55.73 -8.38 -33.12
CA THR A 671 -56.74 -7.98 -32.11
C THR A 671 -56.58 -8.78 -30.78
N GLY A 672 -56.66 -8.15 -29.59
CA GLY A 672 -57.75 -8.29 -28.58
C GLY A 672 -57.53 -9.42 -27.55
N SER A 673 -57.89 -9.39 -26.26
CA SER A 673 -58.45 -8.41 -25.30
C SER A 673 -58.46 -9.05 -23.89
N ALA A 674 -58.22 -8.23 -22.85
CA ALA A 674 -58.76 -8.30 -21.47
C ALA A 674 -58.48 -9.49 -20.51
N GLY A 675 -58.08 -9.15 -19.26
CA GLY A 675 -58.67 -9.79 -18.06
C GLY A 675 -57.75 -10.18 -16.89
N SER A 676 -57.77 -9.35 -15.84
CA SER A 676 -57.70 -9.69 -14.39
C SER A 676 -56.42 -10.25 -13.72
N THR A 677 -55.97 -9.43 -12.76
CA THR A 677 -55.26 -9.57 -11.47
C THR A 677 -55.14 -10.91 -10.71
N PRO A 678 -54.24 -10.97 -9.69
CA PRO A 678 -53.47 -12.15 -9.30
C PRO A 678 -53.89 -12.77 -7.96
N SER A 679 -53.36 -13.95 -7.64
CA SER A 679 -52.79 -14.36 -6.33
C SER A 679 -52.87 -15.86 -6.08
N GLY A 680 -51.87 -16.40 -5.36
CA GLY A 680 -52.13 -17.44 -4.35
C GLY A 680 -51.71 -18.88 -4.65
N LYS A 681 -50.52 -19.23 -4.15
CA LYS A 681 -50.17 -20.46 -3.40
C LYS A 681 -50.82 -21.81 -3.83
N CYS A 682 -50.00 -22.80 -4.20
CA CYS A 682 -49.93 -24.10 -3.49
C CYS A 682 -48.86 -25.08 -4.01
N LYS A 683 -48.07 -25.61 -3.07
CA LYS A 683 -47.66 -27.01 -2.85
C LYS A 683 -47.26 -27.94 -4.02
N THR A 684 -46.00 -28.36 -3.97
CA THR A 684 -45.48 -29.75 -4.05
C THR A 684 -46.40 -30.86 -4.60
N ARG A 685 -46.03 -31.47 -5.74
CA ARG A 685 -45.44 -32.82 -5.86
C ARG A 685 -45.31 -33.23 -7.34
N VAL A 686 -44.28 -34.04 -7.60
CA VAL A 686 -43.87 -34.75 -8.82
C VAL A 686 -45.05 -35.51 -9.46
N PRO A 687 -45.04 -35.73 -10.80
CA PRO A 687 -44.57 -37.03 -11.30
C PRO A 687 -43.77 -36.97 -12.62
N THR A 688 -42.73 -37.80 -12.71
CA THR A 688 -42.14 -38.34 -13.95
C THR A 688 -43.20 -39.13 -14.74
N PRO A 689 -43.01 -39.44 -16.04
CA PRO A 689 -42.42 -40.76 -16.31
C PRO A 689 -41.68 -41.01 -17.67
N TYR A 690 -40.86 -42.08 -17.66
CA TYR A 690 -40.49 -43.05 -18.74
C TYR A 690 -39.61 -42.58 -19.93
N VAL A 691 -38.68 -43.35 -20.53
CA VAL A 691 -38.34 -44.80 -20.53
C VAL A 691 -36.84 -45.00 -20.87
N LYS A 692 -36.31 -46.15 -20.43
CA LYS A 692 -34.95 -46.69 -20.54
C LYS A 692 -34.88 -47.71 -21.70
N SER A 693 -33.71 -47.94 -22.31
CA SER A 693 -33.43 -49.20 -23.04
C SER A 693 -32.06 -49.76 -22.69
N ASP A 694 -32.00 -51.09 -22.71
CA ASP A 694 -31.14 -51.96 -21.93
C ASP A 694 -29.76 -52.32 -22.52
N LYS A 695 -28.92 -52.84 -21.59
CA LYS A 695 -27.75 -53.75 -21.68
C LYS A 695 -26.45 -53.06 -21.24
N GLY A 696 -25.74 -53.49 -20.20
CA GLY A 696 -25.89 -54.60 -19.27
C GLY A 696 -24.68 -54.67 -18.33
N ALA A 697 -24.98 -55.05 -17.08
CA ALA A 697 -24.13 -55.59 -16.01
C ALA A 697 -22.85 -54.87 -15.54
N TRP A 698 -22.87 -54.60 -14.24
CA TRP A 698 -21.75 -54.33 -13.36
C TRP A 698 -21.03 -55.63 -12.99
N LEU A 699 -19.72 -55.55 -12.75
CA LEU A 699 -19.02 -56.47 -11.83
C LEU A 699 -18.35 -55.66 -10.72
N SER A 700 -18.46 -56.23 -9.53
CA SER A 700 -18.04 -55.76 -8.22
C SER A 700 -16.56 -56.03 -7.93
N GLU A 701 -16.13 -55.42 -6.83
CA GLU A 701 -14.89 -55.65 -6.08
C GLU A 701 -14.51 -57.13 -5.89
N ASN A 702 -13.19 -57.32 -5.75
CA ASN A 702 -12.40 -58.53 -5.49
C ASN A 702 -12.10 -59.43 -6.70
N ASP A 703 -10.91 -59.25 -7.28
CA ASP A 703 -9.85 -60.29 -7.36
C ASP A 703 -8.56 -59.71 -8.00
N GLU A 704 -7.44 -59.91 -7.29
CA GLU A 704 -5.99 -59.70 -7.55
C GLU A 704 -5.44 -58.43 -8.24
#